data_AF-A0A015JLM3-F1
#
_entry.id   AF-A0A015JLM3-F1
#
_cell.length_a   1.000
_cell.length_b   1.000
_cell.length_c   1.000
_cell.angle_alpha   90.00
_cell.angle_beta   90.00
_cell.angle_gamma   90.00
#
_symmetry.space_group_name_H-M   'P 1'
#
loop_
_entity.id
_entity.type
_entity.pdbx_description
1 polymer ?
#
loop_
_entity_poly.entity_id
_entity_poly.type
_entity_poly.pdbx_seq_one_letter_code
_entity_poly.pdbx_strand_id
1 'polypeptide(L)'
;MSNRTIKFHIHLPGGIENIGQPIVLGDGKELGFWQKPIVKLRQPFPENLTYWQSELITISLPNFSKTNNIKYKFAIHIPTSINEEEGENVFEGNSPEDDRMLDIERENQFAIWKNNSDLSQKLNIHIDKIYDYAFVNYIFNSIRFYNLKDKILEYQYLLYYYNDITIHASNIDYIINNIKYELKERRIFLCLLLGHYISKQEFNYELPKFFPSGLLLDVIDNYKQKNLPSITKNPMKIAITCLVQHNAFQHQFRWVKIFTIAAEIDPEFIFIYYLKDLSYPNDNLLENFIRELEIISPYINNTKNIEFEVYINLAKWLIEICHNNNALFKLWFDILLHNKAIDNNIFKFFIERIQKNISNDDIINLENRFNRVPKKIQGYISEAFRYHAIQSLSNPFMEWSYQEISSIKRFLQNDNLNWNKNDLIQSLELISQSDNLELLKLFPELLDNWFHKDFTDVKEKRIPKISNDWFTNLLDRLENISNKNDDNFIFLIFHQLEIMFPLIGYRRNTWNNLSIITINRVKACSEHQIIGATKFIIKLKENEVKELFSSIIKGIMSEIIQPINDRFIDKIFMLCDCKSDILNIPNTMCEDILCYIMFTLQNQTFMIDILEVYLSIIKSSRFWIIILNATGNVENLKASPYYQYIKMSTFELNKLLLEKSLNMRLLQQLLDFSDEQLFRYFREVIRENNGNNMIISKNNITTLRDLYNDFELQLNQLLDFYNGFCSDSKVTDVNHYIRDVRQRMEHTDNISLRQVLTQDYWAFHEKSLQSARNCYELNETLIFRNIFRTNLQNDAAATNVEYIAQKLVPIVIEKYYDICESFKK
;
A
#
# COMPACT_ATOMS: atom_id res chain seq x y z
N MET A 1 35.42 -73.63 -54.95
CA MET A 1 34.03 -73.58 -54.45
C MET A 1 34.06 -72.77 -53.19
N SER A 2 33.35 -71.65 -53.14
CA SER A 2 33.05 -71.00 -51.87
C SER A 2 31.89 -71.74 -51.23
N ASN A 3 32.00 -72.04 -49.95
CA ASN A 3 30.92 -72.68 -49.20
C ASN A 3 30.20 -71.61 -48.38
N ARG A 4 28.87 -71.66 -48.34
CA ARG A 4 28.05 -70.81 -47.48
C ARG A 4 27.23 -71.67 -46.55
N THR A 5 27.28 -71.34 -45.26
CA THR A 5 26.41 -71.93 -44.24
C THR A 5 25.10 -71.17 -44.22
N ILE A 6 23.99 -71.89 -44.33
CA ILE A 6 22.65 -71.33 -44.46
C ILE A 6 21.70 -72.05 -43.51
N LYS A 7 20.77 -71.29 -42.93
CA LYS A 7 19.68 -71.78 -42.12
C LYS A 7 18.36 -71.26 -42.68
N PHE A 8 17.46 -72.17 -43.01
CA PHE A 8 16.10 -71.86 -43.43
C PHE A 8 15.18 -71.73 -42.23
N HIS A 9 14.35 -70.69 -42.25
CA HIS A 9 13.35 -70.31 -41.27
C HIS A 9 12.03 -70.09 -41.98
N ILE A 10 10.96 -70.76 -41.53
CA ILE A 10 9.63 -70.60 -42.13
C ILE A 10 8.51 -70.56 -41.10
N HIS A 11 7.53 -69.69 -41.32
CA HIS A 11 6.21 -69.82 -40.73
C HIS A 11 5.28 -70.61 -41.65
N LEU A 12 4.77 -71.73 -41.13
CA LEU A 12 3.80 -72.62 -41.78
C LEU A 12 2.41 -72.46 -41.13
N PRO A 13 1.31 -72.83 -41.80
CA PRO A 13 0.00 -72.89 -41.14
C PRO A 13 0.03 -73.77 -39.87
N GLY A 14 -0.89 -73.55 -38.93
CA GLY A 14 -0.98 -74.39 -37.74
C GLY A 14 -1.45 -75.82 -38.06
N GLY A 15 -0.95 -76.82 -37.32
CA GLY A 15 -1.37 -78.22 -37.44
C GLY A 15 -0.56 -79.07 -38.43
N ILE A 16 0.48 -78.50 -39.07
CA ILE A 16 1.33 -79.22 -40.03
C ILE A 16 2.08 -80.40 -39.39
N GLU A 17 2.42 -80.29 -38.11
CA GLU A 17 3.05 -81.36 -37.33
C GLU A 17 2.25 -82.68 -37.33
N ASN A 18 0.93 -82.61 -37.56
CA ASN A 18 0.06 -83.79 -37.63
C ASN A 18 -0.09 -84.37 -39.05
N ILE A 19 0.45 -83.71 -40.06
CA ILE A 19 0.25 -84.05 -41.48
C ILE A 19 1.49 -84.72 -42.06
N GLY A 20 2.66 -84.15 -41.77
CA GLY A 20 3.90 -84.58 -42.38
C GLY A 20 5.08 -83.75 -41.92
N GLN A 21 6.27 -84.10 -42.43
CA GLN A 21 7.52 -83.47 -42.07
C GLN A 21 7.79 -82.28 -42.99
N PRO A 22 7.89 -81.03 -42.49
CA PRO A 22 8.28 -79.91 -43.32
C PRO A 22 9.74 -80.00 -43.75
N ILE A 23 10.00 -79.69 -45.01
CA ILE A 23 11.30 -79.86 -45.68
C ILE A 23 11.60 -78.67 -46.60
N VAL A 24 12.87 -78.57 -47.02
CA VAL A 24 13.32 -77.65 -48.07
C VAL A 24 13.89 -78.46 -49.22
N LEU A 25 13.44 -78.17 -50.43
CA LEU A 25 13.90 -78.78 -51.68
C LEU A 25 14.31 -77.70 -52.67
N GLY A 26 15.33 -77.97 -53.48
CA GLY A 26 15.80 -76.98 -54.43
C GLY A 26 16.93 -77.46 -55.33
N ASP A 27 17.54 -76.48 -56.00
CA ASP A 27 18.72 -76.66 -56.84
C ASP A 27 19.93 -77.03 -55.99
N GLY A 28 20.68 -78.04 -56.45
CA GLY A 28 21.90 -78.52 -55.78
C GLY A 28 21.71 -79.80 -54.98
N LYS A 29 22.81 -80.52 -54.77
CA LYS A 29 22.80 -81.82 -54.09
C LYS A 29 22.41 -81.68 -52.62
N GLU A 30 22.76 -80.56 -52.00
CA GLU A 30 22.51 -80.27 -50.59
C GLU A 30 21.02 -79.97 -50.31
N LEU A 31 20.28 -79.53 -51.34
CA LEU A 31 18.83 -79.34 -51.31
C LEU A 31 18.06 -80.49 -52.01
N GLY A 32 18.73 -81.58 -52.36
CA GLY A 32 18.10 -82.81 -52.84
C GLY A 32 17.66 -82.84 -54.30
N PHE A 33 18.10 -81.89 -55.14
CA PHE A 33 17.74 -81.79 -56.57
C PHE A 33 16.23 -81.90 -56.82
N TRP A 34 15.42 -81.17 -56.03
CA TRP A 34 13.95 -81.19 -56.08
C TRP A 34 13.26 -82.54 -55.80
N GLN A 35 14.02 -83.59 -55.42
CA GLN A 35 13.49 -84.94 -55.27
C GLN A 35 13.67 -85.48 -53.84
N LYS A 36 14.87 -85.36 -53.27
CA LYS A 36 15.22 -86.02 -52.00
C LYS A 36 15.06 -85.09 -50.80
N PRO A 37 14.26 -85.42 -49.77
CA PRO A 37 13.99 -84.56 -48.60
C PRO A 37 15.17 -84.54 -47.61
N ILE A 38 16.32 -84.00 -48.02
CA ILE A 38 17.55 -83.94 -47.23
C ILE A 38 17.44 -82.91 -46.10
N VAL A 39 16.91 -81.73 -46.41
CA VAL A 39 16.77 -80.64 -45.44
C VAL A 39 15.42 -80.77 -44.73
N LYS A 40 15.45 -81.30 -43.51
CA LYS A 40 14.28 -81.40 -42.62
C LYS A 40 14.20 -80.18 -41.71
N LEU A 41 13.01 -79.64 -41.53
CA LEU A 41 12.74 -78.53 -40.62
C LEU A 41 12.17 -79.04 -39.29
N ARG A 42 12.45 -78.34 -38.20
CA ARG A 42 11.98 -78.69 -36.85
C ARG A 42 11.45 -77.45 -36.16
N GLN A 43 10.45 -77.61 -35.30
CA GLN A 43 10.01 -76.54 -34.41
C GLN A 43 11.07 -76.35 -33.32
N PRO A 44 11.69 -75.16 -33.22
CA PRO A 44 12.71 -74.91 -32.22
C PRO A 44 12.14 -74.51 -30.86
N PHE A 45 10.90 -74.02 -30.81
CA PHE A 45 10.27 -73.53 -29.59
C PHE A 45 8.84 -74.07 -29.48
N PRO A 46 8.46 -74.72 -28.36
CA PRO A 46 7.09 -75.23 -28.16
C PRO A 46 6.00 -74.14 -28.20
N GLU A 47 6.37 -72.91 -27.85
CA GLU A 47 5.45 -71.76 -27.81
C GLU A 47 5.14 -71.19 -29.20
N ASN A 48 5.96 -71.52 -30.21
CA ASN A 48 5.84 -71.01 -31.57
C ASN A 48 5.45 -72.13 -32.55
N LEU A 49 4.18 -72.53 -32.49
CA LEU A 49 3.66 -73.69 -33.23
C LEU A 49 3.78 -73.54 -34.75
N THR A 50 3.73 -72.32 -35.27
CA THR A 50 3.84 -72.11 -36.72
C THR A 50 5.27 -71.96 -37.21
N TYR A 51 6.26 -71.85 -36.31
CA TYR A 51 7.65 -71.58 -36.66
C TYR A 51 8.50 -72.84 -36.79
N TRP A 52 9.14 -73.00 -37.93
CA TRP A 52 10.04 -74.11 -38.24
C TRP A 52 11.40 -73.62 -38.71
N GLN A 53 12.46 -74.33 -38.34
CA GLN A 53 13.83 -74.04 -38.78
C GLN A 53 14.59 -75.30 -39.18
N SER A 54 15.55 -75.17 -40.09
CA SER A 54 16.51 -76.24 -40.41
C SER A 54 17.71 -76.22 -39.47
N GLU A 55 18.49 -77.30 -39.49
CA GLU A 55 19.90 -77.25 -39.05
C GLU A 55 20.73 -76.39 -40.03
N LEU A 56 21.94 -76.00 -39.61
CA LEU A 56 22.87 -75.30 -40.50
C LEU A 56 23.31 -76.19 -41.66
N ILE A 57 23.07 -75.74 -42.89
CA ILE A 57 23.39 -76.46 -44.12
C ILE A 57 24.51 -75.74 -44.85
N THR A 58 25.54 -76.48 -45.29
CA THR A 58 26.63 -75.90 -46.08
C THR A 58 26.34 -76.12 -47.55
N ILE A 59 26.05 -75.05 -48.29
CA ILE A 59 25.79 -75.09 -49.73
C ILE A 59 27.08 -74.76 -50.49
N SER A 60 27.45 -75.65 -51.42
CA SER A 60 28.61 -75.48 -52.29
C SER A 60 28.28 -74.54 -53.45
N LEU A 61 28.95 -73.39 -53.57
CA LEU A 61 28.72 -72.46 -54.67
C LEU A 61 29.62 -72.79 -55.88
N PRO A 62 29.07 -72.89 -57.11
CA PRO A 62 29.89 -73.02 -58.31
C PRO A 62 30.77 -71.78 -58.52
N ASN A 63 32.03 -72.00 -58.91
CA ASN A 63 33.06 -70.96 -59.05
C ASN A 63 32.85 -70.01 -60.26
N PHE A 64 31.86 -70.24 -61.12
CA PHE A 64 31.63 -69.48 -62.36
C PHE A 64 30.16 -69.11 -62.55
N SER A 65 29.71 -68.01 -61.96
CA SER A 65 28.87 -66.98 -62.58
C SER A 65 28.48 -65.92 -61.54
N LYS A 66 28.30 -64.67 -61.97
CA LYS A 66 27.83 -63.55 -61.13
C LYS A 66 26.33 -63.64 -60.76
N THR A 67 25.66 -64.75 -61.07
CA THR A 67 24.26 -65.02 -60.74
C THR A 67 24.10 -66.50 -60.42
N ASN A 68 24.58 -66.92 -59.23
CA ASN A 68 24.26 -68.23 -58.69
C ASN A 68 22.81 -68.23 -58.19
N ASN A 69 21.87 -68.26 -59.13
CA ASN A 69 20.43 -68.24 -58.87
C ASN A 69 19.98 -69.65 -58.43
N ILE A 70 20.36 -70.05 -57.22
CA ILE A 70 19.88 -71.30 -56.61
C ILE A 70 18.41 -71.09 -56.24
N LYS A 71 17.51 -71.85 -56.87
CA LYS A 71 16.08 -71.84 -56.52
C LYS A 71 15.76 -72.92 -55.50
N TYR A 72 14.78 -72.65 -54.66
CA TYR A 72 14.28 -73.61 -53.67
C TYR A 72 12.81 -73.34 -53.33
N LYS A 73 12.16 -74.33 -52.72
CA LYS A 73 10.82 -74.23 -52.13
C LYS A 73 10.75 -74.98 -50.82
N PHE A 74 9.84 -74.51 -49.98
CA PHE A 74 9.36 -75.29 -48.85
C PHE A 74 8.33 -76.30 -49.32
N ALA A 75 8.32 -77.48 -48.69
CA ALA A 75 7.35 -78.53 -48.94
C ALA A 75 7.02 -79.29 -47.65
N ILE A 76 5.90 -80.02 -47.65
CA ILE A 76 5.52 -80.95 -46.60
C ILE A 76 5.65 -82.35 -47.17
N HIS A 77 6.53 -83.16 -46.58
CA HIS A 77 6.69 -84.56 -46.94
C HIS A 77 5.67 -85.41 -46.19
N ILE A 78 4.78 -86.05 -46.93
CA ILE A 78 3.78 -86.97 -46.39
C ILE A 78 4.27 -88.40 -46.68
N PRO A 79 4.81 -89.11 -45.67
CA PRO A 79 5.34 -90.46 -45.88
C PRO A 79 4.22 -91.44 -46.21
N THR A 80 4.51 -92.42 -47.07
CA THR A 80 3.65 -93.61 -47.21
C THR A 80 3.88 -94.54 -46.01
N SER A 81 2.83 -95.26 -45.60
CA SER A 81 2.73 -96.05 -44.36
C SER A 81 3.81 -97.11 -44.08
N ILE A 82 4.79 -97.28 -44.97
CA ILE A 82 5.79 -98.37 -44.94
C ILE A 82 7.24 -97.84 -44.92
N ASN A 83 7.51 -96.61 -45.39
CA ASN A 83 8.88 -96.09 -45.51
C ASN A 83 8.92 -94.56 -45.33
N GLU A 84 9.71 -94.06 -44.39
CA GLU A 84 9.81 -92.61 -44.11
C GLU A 84 10.48 -91.80 -45.24
N GLU A 85 11.15 -92.47 -46.19
CA GLU A 85 11.81 -91.84 -47.34
C GLU A 85 10.96 -91.89 -48.63
N GLU A 86 9.89 -92.70 -48.68
CA GLU A 86 8.99 -92.85 -49.82
C GLU A 86 7.64 -92.19 -49.51
N GLY A 87 7.36 -91.05 -50.15
CA GLY A 87 6.19 -90.21 -49.84
C GLY A 87 5.94 -89.12 -50.89
N GLU A 88 4.79 -88.45 -50.79
CA GLU A 88 4.44 -87.32 -51.64
C GLU A 88 4.99 -86.02 -51.02
N ASN A 89 5.67 -85.20 -51.84
CA ASN A 89 6.12 -83.86 -51.44
C ASN A 89 5.10 -82.83 -51.91
N VAL A 90 4.39 -82.21 -50.97
CA VAL A 90 3.45 -81.13 -51.30
C VAL A 90 4.14 -79.79 -51.15
N PHE A 91 4.42 -79.12 -52.27
CA PHE A 91 5.16 -77.87 -52.34
C PHE A 91 4.31 -76.65 -52.00
N GLU A 92 4.94 -75.58 -51.53
CA GLU A 92 4.33 -74.26 -51.45
C GLU A 92 4.11 -73.62 -52.84
N GLY A 93 3.11 -72.74 -52.94
CA GLY A 93 2.72 -72.11 -54.20
C GLY A 93 2.11 -73.09 -55.21
N ASN A 94 1.79 -72.60 -56.41
CA ASN A 94 1.09 -73.38 -57.44
C ASN A 94 1.90 -73.52 -58.74
N SER A 95 3.00 -72.78 -58.92
CA SER A 95 3.80 -72.84 -60.15
C SER A 95 5.30 -72.67 -59.91
N PRO A 96 6.19 -73.01 -60.87
CA PRO A 96 7.63 -72.71 -60.79
C PRO A 96 7.97 -71.22 -60.65
N GLU A 97 7.03 -70.31 -60.94
CA GLU A 97 7.21 -68.88 -60.69
C GLU A 97 7.18 -68.54 -59.18
N ASP A 98 6.61 -69.44 -58.37
CA ASP A 98 6.62 -69.32 -56.91
C ASP A 98 7.93 -69.75 -56.27
N ASP A 99 8.88 -70.30 -57.03
CA ASP A 99 10.19 -70.72 -56.53
C ASP A 99 10.91 -69.54 -55.87
N ARG A 100 11.47 -69.78 -54.69
CA ARG A 100 12.25 -68.79 -53.97
C ARG A 100 13.68 -68.79 -54.49
N MET A 101 14.28 -67.62 -54.57
CA MET A 101 15.70 -67.47 -54.88
C MET A 101 16.49 -67.41 -53.57
N LEU A 102 17.55 -68.20 -53.47
CA LEU A 102 18.43 -68.24 -52.32
C LEU A 102 19.31 -66.98 -52.25
N ASP A 103 19.23 -66.25 -51.15
CA ASP A 103 20.12 -65.11 -50.90
C ASP A 103 21.45 -65.60 -50.32
N ILE A 104 22.46 -65.74 -51.18
CA ILE A 104 23.79 -66.24 -50.80
C ILE A 104 24.61 -65.28 -49.94
N GLU A 105 24.15 -64.04 -49.75
CA GLU A 105 24.78 -63.05 -48.87
C GLU A 105 24.33 -63.22 -47.41
N ARG A 106 23.26 -63.98 -47.15
CA ARG A 106 22.66 -64.14 -45.83
C ARG A 106 22.74 -65.59 -45.32
N GLU A 107 23.10 -65.72 -44.05
CA GLU A 107 23.06 -67.00 -43.35
C GLU A 107 21.61 -67.46 -43.11
N ASN A 108 20.73 -66.56 -42.66
CA ASN A 108 19.35 -66.90 -42.30
C ASN A 108 18.39 -66.54 -43.44
N GLN A 109 17.64 -67.52 -43.95
CA GLN A 109 16.62 -67.37 -44.99
C GLN A 109 15.25 -67.41 -44.33
N PHE A 110 14.56 -66.26 -44.24
CA PHE A 110 13.26 -66.15 -43.61
C PHE A 110 12.14 -66.20 -44.63
N ALA A 111 11.12 -67.02 -44.37
CA ALA A 111 10.00 -67.21 -45.28
C ALA A 111 8.65 -67.33 -44.55
N ILE A 112 7.59 -66.90 -45.20
CA ILE A 112 6.22 -67.25 -44.84
C ILE A 112 5.66 -68.15 -45.94
N TRP A 113 5.03 -69.28 -45.57
CA TRP A 113 4.46 -70.25 -46.50
C TRP A 113 3.61 -69.59 -47.59
N LYS A 114 3.87 -69.95 -48.85
CA LYS A 114 3.00 -69.58 -49.98
C LYS A 114 1.89 -70.61 -50.12
N ASN A 115 0.65 -70.15 -50.05
CA ASN A 115 -0.52 -71.02 -50.14
C ASN A 115 -0.54 -71.82 -51.45
N ASN A 116 -0.96 -73.08 -51.34
CA ASN A 116 -1.15 -74.00 -52.45
C ASN A 116 -2.63 -74.41 -52.47
N SER A 117 -3.29 -74.32 -53.62
CA SER A 117 -4.71 -74.67 -53.79
C SER A 117 -4.98 -76.15 -53.51
N ASP A 118 -4.07 -77.05 -53.83
CA ASP A 118 -4.24 -78.49 -53.62
C ASP A 118 -4.23 -78.86 -52.13
N LEU A 119 -3.37 -78.20 -51.35
CA LEU A 119 -3.23 -78.43 -49.91
C LEU A 119 -4.46 -77.90 -49.13
N SER A 120 -5.00 -76.75 -49.56
CA SER A 120 -6.23 -76.17 -49.00
C SER A 120 -7.47 -77.05 -49.18
N GLN A 121 -7.58 -77.74 -50.33
CA GLN A 121 -8.72 -78.59 -50.64
C GLN A 121 -8.60 -80.01 -50.06
N LYS A 122 -7.39 -80.58 -49.99
CA LYS A 122 -7.17 -81.95 -49.50
C LYS A 122 -7.25 -82.10 -47.99
N LEU A 123 -6.92 -81.07 -47.20
CA LEU A 123 -6.63 -81.24 -45.77
C LEU A 123 -7.58 -80.48 -44.82
N ASN A 124 -8.55 -79.71 -45.33
CA ASN A 124 -9.54 -78.99 -44.53
C ASN A 124 -8.92 -78.06 -43.45
N ILE A 125 -7.75 -77.50 -43.74
CA ILE A 125 -7.00 -76.61 -42.84
C ILE A 125 -7.32 -75.18 -43.21
N HIS A 126 -7.81 -74.41 -42.22
CA HIS A 126 -7.89 -72.95 -42.35
C HIS A 126 -6.47 -72.38 -42.35
N ILE A 127 -5.97 -72.15 -43.57
CA ILE A 127 -4.61 -71.70 -43.87
C ILE A 127 -4.31 -70.27 -43.39
N ASP A 128 -5.31 -69.51 -42.96
CA ASP A 128 -5.18 -68.07 -42.72
C ASP A 128 -4.60 -67.66 -41.36
N LYS A 129 -4.08 -68.57 -40.55
CA LYS A 129 -3.72 -68.22 -39.16
C LYS A 129 -2.29 -68.62 -38.79
N ILE A 130 -1.34 -67.81 -39.25
CA ILE A 130 -0.08 -67.62 -38.53
C ILE A 130 -0.43 -66.85 -37.26
N TYR A 131 -0.59 -67.57 -36.14
CA TYR A 131 -0.97 -66.98 -34.85
C TYR A 131 0.20 -66.39 -34.09
N ASP A 132 1.43 -66.78 -34.45
CA ASP A 132 2.67 -66.38 -33.79
C ASP A 132 3.73 -66.00 -34.83
N TYR A 133 4.48 -64.93 -34.57
CA TYR A 133 5.56 -64.47 -35.46
C TYR A 133 6.90 -64.47 -34.71
N ALA A 134 7.68 -65.53 -34.91
CA ALA A 134 8.87 -65.86 -34.14
C ALA A 134 10.15 -65.18 -34.66
N PHE A 135 10.14 -64.66 -35.89
CA PHE A 135 11.36 -64.15 -36.53
C PHE A 135 11.99 -62.97 -35.77
N VAL A 136 11.17 -62.05 -35.24
CA VAL A 136 11.66 -60.93 -34.42
C VAL A 136 12.32 -61.45 -33.15
N ASN A 137 11.70 -62.41 -32.46
CA ASN A 137 12.22 -63.02 -31.24
C ASN A 137 13.53 -63.77 -31.51
N TYR A 138 13.62 -64.51 -32.62
CA TYR A 138 14.84 -65.19 -33.04
C TYR A 138 15.99 -64.21 -33.27
N ILE A 139 15.75 -63.14 -34.05
CA ILE A 139 16.75 -62.11 -34.30
C ILE A 139 17.20 -61.49 -32.97
N PHE A 140 16.26 -61.04 -32.14
CA PHE A 140 16.55 -60.40 -30.85
C PHE A 140 17.39 -61.30 -29.92
N ASN A 141 17.00 -62.57 -29.78
CA ASN A 141 17.70 -63.52 -28.91
C ASN A 141 19.10 -63.87 -29.42
N SER A 142 19.33 -63.77 -30.74
CA SER A 142 20.64 -64.00 -31.37
C SER A 142 21.62 -62.82 -31.29
N ILE A 143 21.17 -61.64 -30.82
CA ILE A 143 22.04 -60.47 -30.65
C ILE A 143 23.11 -60.74 -29.58
N ARG A 144 24.35 -60.40 -29.93
CA ARG A 144 25.58 -60.43 -29.14
C ARG A 144 26.33 -59.11 -29.34
N PHE A 145 27.34 -58.85 -28.50
CA PHE A 145 28.07 -57.57 -28.50
C PHE A 145 28.75 -57.21 -29.85
N TYR A 146 29.06 -58.20 -30.69
CA TYR A 146 29.78 -58.01 -31.95
C TYR A 146 28.93 -58.07 -33.22
N ASN A 147 27.67 -58.53 -33.16
CA ASN A 147 26.87 -58.86 -34.37
C ASN A 147 25.64 -57.97 -34.58
N LEU A 148 25.48 -56.88 -33.82
CA LEU A 148 24.29 -56.01 -33.90
C LEU A 148 23.99 -55.53 -35.33
N LYS A 149 25.03 -55.16 -36.09
CA LYS A 149 24.88 -54.67 -37.47
C LYS A 149 24.22 -55.71 -38.38
N ASP A 150 24.65 -56.96 -38.28
CA ASP A 150 24.13 -58.05 -39.09
C ASP A 150 22.67 -58.36 -38.72
N LYS A 151 22.35 -58.34 -37.41
CA LYS A 151 20.98 -58.54 -36.91
C LYS A 151 20.02 -57.42 -37.27
N ILE A 152 20.52 -56.19 -37.38
CA ILE A 152 19.74 -55.09 -37.96
C ILE A 152 19.46 -55.36 -39.44
N LEU A 153 20.43 -55.82 -40.23
CA LEU A 153 20.22 -56.11 -41.65
C LEU A 153 19.26 -57.30 -41.88
N GLU A 154 19.27 -58.29 -40.99
CA GLU A 154 18.24 -59.36 -40.96
C GLU A 154 16.85 -58.78 -40.68
N TYR A 155 16.71 -57.91 -39.68
CA TYR A 155 15.43 -57.27 -39.37
C TYR A 155 14.92 -56.37 -40.51
N GLN A 156 15.81 -55.62 -41.16
CA GLN A 156 15.47 -54.79 -42.32
C GLN A 156 14.97 -55.62 -43.50
N TYR A 157 15.49 -56.83 -43.67
CA TYR A 157 14.98 -57.76 -44.68
C TYR A 157 13.57 -58.25 -44.35
N LEU A 158 13.30 -58.56 -43.07
CA LEU A 158 11.93 -58.85 -42.64
C LEU A 158 11.00 -57.68 -42.91
N LEU A 159 11.42 -56.44 -42.63
CA LEU A 159 10.62 -55.26 -42.95
C LEU A 159 10.36 -55.07 -44.44
N TYR A 160 11.29 -55.47 -45.31
CA TYR A 160 11.13 -55.34 -46.76
C TYR A 160 10.09 -56.34 -47.30
N TYR A 161 10.15 -57.60 -46.86
CA TYR A 161 9.27 -58.66 -47.38
C TYR A 161 7.97 -58.84 -46.57
N TYR A 162 7.99 -58.55 -45.28
CA TYR A 162 6.94 -58.89 -44.30
C TYR A 162 6.61 -57.69 -43.38
N ASN A 163 6.53 -56.48 -43.95
CA ASN A 163 6.47 -55.21 -43.21
C ASN A 163 5.44 -55.20 -42.07
N ASP A 164 4.16 -55.42 -42.38
CA ASP A 164 3.06 -55.23 -41.42
C ASP A 164 3.13 -56.24 -40.27
N ILE A 165 3.35 -57.52 -40.57
CA ILE A 165 3.45 -58.59 -39.58
C ILE A 165 4.70 -58.39 -38.69
N THR A 166 5.82 -57.99 -39.29
CA THR A 166 7.08 -57.73 -38.56
C THR A 166 6.92 -56.57 -37.58
N ILE A 167 6.25 -55.49 -37.99
CA ILE A 167 6.02 -54.31 -37.15
C ILE A 167 5.01 -54.63 -36.06
N HIS A 168 3.95 -55.38 -36.38
CA HIS A 168 2.95 -55.82 -35.39
C HIS A 168 3.58 -56.72 -34.31
N ALA A 169 4.50 -57.60 -34.68
CA ALA A 169 5.25 -58.43 -33.74
C ALA A 169 6.30 -57.66 -32.92
N SER A 170 6.71 -56.48 -33.39
CA SER A 170 7.69 -55.60 -32.75
C SER A 170 7.03 -54.43 -32.01
N ASN A 171 5.81 -54.63 -31.50
CA ASN A 171 5.00 -53.59 -30.86
C ASN A 171 5.52 -53.17 -29.47
N ILE A 172 4.80 -52.24 -28.84
CA ILE A 172 5.16 -51.70 -27.52
C ILE A 172 5.22 -52.79 -26.44
N ASP A 173 4.28 -53.72 -26.40
CA ASP A 173 4.26 -54.79 -25.39
C ASP A 173 5.49 -55.68 -25.54
N TYR A 174 5.87 -56.01 -26.78
CA TYR A 174 7.11 -56.73 -27.06
C TYR A 174 8.33 -55.99 -26.52
N ILE A 175 8.41 -54.68 -26.74
CA ILE A 175 9.53 -53.84 -26.28
C ILE A 175 9.57 -53.81 -24.74
N ILE A 176 8.43 -53.58 -24.07
CA ILE A 176 8.32 -53.55 -22.61
C ILE A 176 8.76 -54.89 -22.00
N ASN A 177 8.33 -56.01 -22.58
CA ASN A 177 8.67 -57.34 -22.08
C ASN A 177 10.16 -57.68 -22.23
N ASN A 178 10.83 -57.09 -23.22
CA ASN A 178 12.24 -57.37 -23.53
C ASN A 178 13.23 -56.30 -23.05
N ILE A 179 12.78 -55.17 -22.51
CA ILE A 179 13.69 -54.07 -22.14
C ILE A 179 14.61 -54.40 -20.95
N LYS A 180 14.19 -55.33 -20.07
CA LYS A 180 14.89 -55.66 -18.82
C LYS A 180 16.25 -56.34 -19.04
N TYR A 181 16.52 -56.88 -20.23
CA TYR A 181 17.81 -57.51 -20.53
C TYR A 181 18.97 -56.49 -20.47
N GLU A 182 20.13 -56.94 -19.96
CA GLU A 182 21.27 -56.06 -19.67
C GLU A 182 22.12 -55.69 -20.89
N LEU A 183 22.07 -56.47 -21.97
CA LEU A 183 22.94 -56.26 -23.11
C LEU A 183 22.62 -54.95 -23.85
N LYS A 184 23.60 -54.04 -23.92
CA LYS A 184 23.48 -52.73 -24.56
C LYS A 184 22.96 -52.83 -26.00
N GLU A 185 23.49 -53.77 -26.77
CA GLU A 185 23.15 -53.98 -28.19
C GLU A 185 21.68 -54.37 -28.36
N ARG A 186 21.13 -55.18 -27.44
CA ARG A 186 19.70 -55.54 -27.44
C ARG A 186 18.82 -54.32 -27.19
N ARG A 187 19.18 -53.45 -26.25
CA ARG A 187 18.41 -52.22 -25.99
C ARG A 187 18.49 -51.24 -27.17
N ILE A 188 19.65 -51.12 -27.83
CA ILE A 188 19.77 -50.33 -29.07
C ILE A 188 18.86 -50.91 -30.17
N PHE A 189 18.82 -52.23 -30.29
CA PHE A 189 17.89 -52.89 -31.22
C PHE A 189 16.43 -52.62 -30.86
N LEU A 190 16.05 -52.66 -29.58
CA LEU A 190 14.69 -52.28 -29.13
C LEU A 190 14.37 -50.81 -29.44
N CYS A 191 15.32 -49.88 -29.31
CA CYS A 191 15.13 -48.50 -29.77
C CYS A 191 14.84 -48.44 -31.28
N LEU A 192 15.53 -49.26 -32.08
CA LEU A 192 15.27 -49.35 -33.52
C LEU A 192 13.87 -49.91 -33.81
N LEU A 193 13.46 -50.98 -33.13
CA LEU A 193 12.11 -51.55 -33.25
C LEU A 193 11.06 -50.49 -32.94
N LEU A 194 11.25 -49.74 -31.84
CA LEU A 194 10.36 -48.66 -31.43
C LEU A 194 10.22 -47.61 -32.53
N GLY A 195 11.33 -47.21 -33.15
CA GLY A 195 11.34 -46.22 -34.23
C GLY A 195 10.54 -46.66 -35.46
N HIS A 196 10.63 -47.94 -35.83
CA HIS A 196 9.84 -48.51 -36.91
C HIS A 196 8.37 -48.68 -36.54
N TYR A 197 8.08 -49.03 -35.29
CA TYR A 197 6.71 -49.14 -34.81
C TYR A 197 6.01 -47.77 -34.84
N ILE A 198 6.65 -46.73 -34.30
CA ILE A 198 6.12 -45.36 -34.25
C ILE A 198 5.95 -44.78 -35.66
N SER A 199 6.88 -45.02 -36.58
CA SER A 199 6.80 -44.47 -37.94
C SER A 199 5.61 -44.97 -38.75
N LYS A 200 4.94 -46.04 -38.30
CA LYS A 200 3.71 -46.58 -38.88
C LYS A 200 2.44 -46.17 -38.15
N GLN A 201 2.54 -45.50 -37.02
CA GLN A 201 1.38 -45.00 -36.29
C GLN A 201 0.87 -43.70 -36.91
N GLU A 202 -0.32 -43.29 -36.49
CA GLU A 202 -0.87 -41.97 -36.85
C GLU A 202 0.04 -40.83 -36.35
N PHE A 203 -0.10 -39.66 -36.97
CA PHE A 203 0.60 -38.46 -36.54
C PHE A 203 0.31 -38.18 -35.05
N ASN A 204 1.37 -37.95 -34.26
CA ASN A 204 1.35 -37.71 -32.80
C ASN A 204 1.15 -38.93 -31.90
N TYR A 205 1.70 -40.09 -32.27
CA TYR A 205 1.72 -41.25 -31.37
C TYR A 205 2.42 -40.93 -30.03
N GLU A 206 1.71 -41.17 -28.92
CA GLU A 206 2.22 -41.03 -27.56
C GLU A 206 2.52 -42.40 -26.93
N LEU A 207 3.66 -42.50 -26.25
CA LEU A 207 4.01 -43.71 -25.52
C LEU A 207 3.10 -43.89 -24.29
N PRO A 208 2.78 -45.15 -23.90
CA PRO A 208 2.00 -45.42 -22.70
C PRO A 208 2.65 -44.80 -21.47
N LYS A 209 1.84 -44.25 -20.54
CA LYS A 209 2.31 -43.54 -19.34
C LYS A 209 3.40 -44.25 -18.53
N PHE A 210 3.33 -45.58 -18.45
CA PHE A 210 4.28 -46.41 -17.68
C PHE A 210 5.39 -47.01 -18.54
N PHE A 211 5.57 -46.51 -19.77
CA PHE A 211 6.61 -46.98 -20.66
C PHE A 211 8.00 -46.69 -20.06
N PRO A 212 8.89 -47.68 -19.95
CA PRO A 212 10.20 -47.53 -19.29
C PRO A 212 11.23 -46.80 -20.17
N SER A 213 10.94 -45.58 -20.62
CA SER A 213 11.78 -44.83 -21.57
C SER A 213 13.19 -44.61 -21.05
N GLY A 214 13.37 -44.43 -19.74
CA GLY A 214 14.68 -44.24 -19.11
C GLY A 214 15.68 -45.37 -19.40
N LEU A 215 15.22 -46.63 -19.44
CA LEU A 215 16.10 -47.79 -19.68
C LEU A 215 16.64 -47.85 -21.12
N LEU A 216 15.86 -47.37 -22.08
CA LEU A 216 16.30 -47.23 -23.48
C LEU A 216 17.19 -45.99 -23.66
N LEU A 217 16.89 -44.91 -22.95
CA LEU A 217 17.73 -43.71 -22.95
C LEU A 217 19.11 -43.98 -22.33
N ASP A 218 19.22 -44.88 -21.35
CA ASP A 218 20.52 -45.18 -20.71
C ASP A 218 21.56 -45.78 -21.65
N VAL A 219 21.15 -46.39 -22.78
CA VAL A 219 22.09 -46.98 -23.74
C VAL A 219 22.49 -46.06 -24.89
N ILE A 220 21.90 -44.86 -24.96
CA ILE A 220 22.24 -43.89 -26.01
C ILE A 220 23.53 -43.13 -25.70
N ASP A 221 24.06 -43.26 -24.48
CA ASP A 221 25.37 -42.73 -24.11
C ASP A 221 26.45 -43.32 -25.04
N ASN A 222 27.15 -42.42 -25.74
CA ASN A 222 28.12 -42.72 -26.79
C ASN A 222 27.55 -43.42 -28.04
N TYR A 223 26.24 -43.27 -28.32
CA TYR A 223 25.69 -43.66 -29.61
C TYR A 223 26.45 -42.94 -30.74
N LYS A 224 26.83 -43.70 -31.77
CA LYS A 224 27.40 -43.16 -33.00
C LYS A 224 26.66 -43.78 -34.18
N GLN A 225 25.96 -42.97 -34.96
CA GLN A 225 25.21 -43.35 -36.15
C GLN A 225 26.08 -44.15 -37.13
N LYS A 226 27.36 -43.82 -37.25
CA LYS A 226 28.30 -44.56 -38.11
C LYS A 226 28.48 -46.03 -37.74
N ASN A 227 28.16 -46.42 -36.50
CA ASN A 227 28.27 -47.80 -36.04
C ASN A 227 27.06 -48.65 -36.49
N LEU A 228 25.98 -48.03 -36.96
CA LEU A 228 24.78 -48.70 -37.46
C LEU A 228 24.63 -48.51 -38.98
N PRO A 229 23.87 -49.38 -39.67
CA PRO A 229 23.52 -49.18 -41.08
C PRO A 229 22.81 -47.84 -41.31
N SER A 230 23.09 -47.15 -42.42
CA SER A 230 22.50 -45.82 -42.72
C SER A 230 20.97 -45.80 -42.71
N ILE A 231 20.34 -46.92 -43.11
CA ILE A 231 18.88 -47.09 -43.12
C ILE A 231 18.23 -46.95 -41.72
N THR A 232 19.00 -47.08 -40.63
CA THR A 232 18.47 -46.93 -39.27
C THR A 232 18.35 -45.48 -38.82
N LYS A 233 18.93 -44.52 -39.54
CA LYS A 233 19.03 -43.11 -39.10
C LYS A 233 17.65 -42.52 -38.76
N ASN A 234 16.68 -42.64 -39.66
CA ASN A 234 15.34 -42.07 -39.46
C ASN A 234 14.56 -42.76 -38.34
N PRO A 235 14.44 -44.11 -38.32
CA PRO A 235 13.80 -44.80 -37.19
C PRO A 235 14.45 -44.49 -35.83
N MET A 236 15.78 -44.45 -35.76
CA MET A 236 16.48 -44.10 -34.52
C MET A 236 16.17 -42.67 -34.07
N LYS A 237 16.15 -41.71 -35.00
CA LYS A 237 15.75 -40.32 -34.70
C LYS A 237 14.34 -40.28 -34.10
N ILE A 238 13.36 -40.91 -34.77
CA ILE A 238 11.96 -40.97 -34.32
C ILE A 238 11.86 -41.59 -32.91
N ALA A 239 12.51 -42.72 -32.69
CA ALA A 239 12.51 -43.40 -31.40
C ALA A 239 13.07 -42.52 -30.28
N ILE A 240 14.24 -41.93 -30.50
CA ILE A 240 14.91 -41.11 -29.49
C ILE A 240 14.10 -39.85 -29.17
N THR A 241 13.56 -39.16 -30.19
CA THR A 241 12.69 -37.99 -29.98
C THR A 241 11.47 -38.37 -29.14
N CYS A 242 10.80 -39.48 -29.45
CA CYS A 242 9.64 -39.94 -28.69
C CYS A 242 10.00 -40.36 -27.24
N LEU A 243 11.14 -41.02 -27.05
CA LEU A 243 11.64 -41.38 -25.72
C LEU A 243 11.98 -40.16 -24.87
N VAL A 244 12.62 -39.15 -25.47
CA VAL A 244 12.93 -37.86 -24.82
C VAL A 244 11.64 -37.17 -24.40
N GLN A 245 10.68 -37.05 -25.31
CA GLN A 245 9.37 -36.45 -25.04
C GLN A 245 8.65 -37.17 -23.89
N HIS A 246 8.49 -38.49 -23.98
CA HIS A 246 7.85 -39.27 -22.93
C HIS A 246 8.54 -39.12 -21.59
N ASN A 247 9.87 -39.27 -21.53
CA ASN A 247 10.61 -39.20 -20.27
C ASN A 247 10.52 -37.80 -19.62
N ALA A 248 10.61 -36.74 -20.42
CA ALA A 248 10.51 -35.36 -19.95
C ALA A 248 9.14 -35.04 -19.36
N PHE A 249 8.06 -35.41 -20.04
CA PHE A 249 6.69 -35.18 -19.55
C PHE A 249 6.27 -36.09 -18.38
N GLN A 250 7.01 -37.18 -18.12
CA GLN A 250 6.91 -37.94 -16.87
C GLN A 250 7.79 -37.37 -15.74
N HIS A 251 8.37 -36.17 -15.93
CA HIS A 251 9.28 -35.49 -14.99
C HIS A 251 10.48 -36.34 -14.57
N GLN A 252 10.93 -37.22 -15.46
CA GLN A 252 12.17 -37.95 -15.32
C GLN A 252 13.30 -37.18 -16.02
N PHE A 253 14.55 -37.48 -15.68
CA PHE A 253 15.70 -36.68 -16.15
C PHE A 253 16.67 -37.46 -17.07
N ARG A 254 16.39 -38.73 -17.36
CA ARG A 254 17.25 -39.54 -18.25
C ARG A 254 17.31 -38.98 -19.67
N TRP A 255 16.28 -38.26 -20.12
CA TRP A 255 16.27 -37.65 -21.44
C TRP A 255 17.35 -36.59 -21.65
N VAL A 256 17.86 -35.97 -20.58
CA VAL A 256 18.92 -34.95 -20.63
C VAL A 256 20.19 -35.49 -21.30
N LYS A 257 20.37 -36.82 -21.34
CA LYS A 257 21.43 -37.46 -22.12
C LYS A 257 21.39 -37.16 -23.61
N ILE A 258 20.25 -36.74 -24.17
CA ILE A 258 20.13 -36.33 -25.58
C ILE A 258 21.16 -35.29 -25.97
N PHE A 259 21.50 -34.37 -25.07
CA PHE A 259 22.49 -33.32 -25.32
C PHE A 259 23.88 -33.86 -25.64
N THR A 260 24.22 -35.08 -25.20
CA THR A 260 25.51 -35.72 -25.47
C THR A 260 25.64 -36.23 -26.91
N ILE A 261 24.52 -36.46 -27.60
CA ILE A 261 24.44 -37.06 -28.94
C ILE A 261 23.63 -36.22 -29.94
N ALA A 262 23.03 -35.10 -29.50
CA ALA A 262 22.15 -34.26 -30.32
C ALA A 262 22.82 -33.79 -31.60
N ALA A 263 24.08 -33.38 -31.56
CA ALA A 263 24.84 -32.97 -32.74
C ALA A 263 24.93 -34.05 -33.85
N GLU A 264 24.73 -35.32 -33.52
CA GLU A 264 24.76 -36.43 -34.50
C GLU A 264 23.36 -36.85 -34.98
N ILE A 265 22.35 -36.80 -34.10
CA ILE A 265 21.01 -37.35 -34.36
C ILE A 265 20.00 -36.24 -34.70
N ASP A 266 20.15 -35.09 -34.07
CA ASP A 266 19.28 -33.93 -34.23
C ASP A 266 20.09 -32.62 -34.14
N PRO A 267 20.91 -32.30 -35.17
CA PRO A 267 21.86 -31.17 -35.13
C PRO A 267 21.19 -29.80 -34.96
N GLU A 268 19.93 -29.69 -35.36
CA GLU A 268 19.09 -28.49 -35.23
C GLU A 268 18.37 -28.42 -33.86
N PHE A 269 18.55 -29.42 -32.99
CA PHE A 269 17.91 -29.53 -31.67
C PHE A 269 16.38 -29.43 -31.75
N ILE A 270 15.77 -29.97 -32.81
CA ILE A 270 14.33 -29.93 -33.06
C ILE A 270 13.53 -30.51 -31.88
N PHE A 271 14.10 -31.44 -31.12
CA PHE A 271 13.47 -32.01 -29.92
C PHE A 271 12.96 -30.95 -28.93
N ILE A 272 13.58 -29.77 -28.82
CA ILE A 272 13.12 -28.71 -27.92
C ILE A 272 11.72 -28.20 -28.28
N TYR A 273 11.35 -28.21 -29.57
CA TYR A 273 10.02 -27.77 -30.02
C TYR A 273 8.92 -28.75 -29.61
N TYR A 274 9.24 -30.04 -29.50
CA TYR A 274 8.34 -31.05 -28.92
C TYR A 274 8.22 -30.94 -27.39
N LEU A 275 9.15 -30.23 -26.75
CA LEU A 275 9.18 -29.96 -25.31
C LEU A 275 8.79 -28.51 -24.97
N LYS A 276 8.19 -27.76 -25.91
CA LYS A 276 7.81 -26.35 -25.68
C LYS A 276 6.86 -26.16 -24.49
N ASP A 277 6.01 -27.15 -24.22
CA ASP A 277 5.01 -27.14 -23.15
C ASP A 277 5.53 -27.79 -21.85
N LEU A 278 6.82 -28.18 -21.82
CA LEU A 278 7.43 -28.77 -20.63
C LEU A 278 7.48 -27.75 -19.50
N SER A 279 6.87 -28.10 -18.37
CA SER A 279 6.93 -27.33 -17.14
C SER A 279 7.09 -28.25 -15.93
N TYR A 280 7.79 -27.76 -14.92
CA TYR A 280 7.99 -28.48 -13.66
C TYR A 280 6.97 -27.99 -12.62
N PRO A 281 6.23 -28.89 -11.96
CA PRO A 281 5.15 -28.51 -11.07
C PRO A 281 5.62 -28.01 -9.69
N ASN A 282 6.91 -28.19 -9.36
CA ASN A 282 7.48 -27.71 -8.10
C ASN A 282 8.98 -27.40 -8.24
N ASP A 283 9.48 -26.62 -7.28
CA ASP A 283 10.88 -26.17 -7.22
C ASP A 283 11.88 -27.31 -7.10
N ASN A 284 11.56 -28.40 -6.40
CA ASN A 284 12.46 -29.55 -6.21
C ASN A 284 12.75 -30.25 -7.54
N LEU A 285 11.73 -30.44 -8.38
CA LEU A 285 11.88 -31.06 -9.70
C LEU A 285 12.67 -30.14 -10.65
N LEU A 286 12.41 -28.83 -10.62
CA LEU A 286 13.20 -27.87 -11.39
C LEU A 286 14.67 -27.85 -10.92
N GLU A 287 14.92 -27.89 -9.62
CA GLU A 287 16.29 -27.94 -9.09
C GLU A 287 17.02 -29.23 -9.51
N ASN A 288 16.34 -30.37 -9.50
CA ASN A 288 16.91 -31.64 -10.01
C ASN A 288 17.23 -31.54 -11.51
N PHE A 289 16.34 -30.92 -12.31
CA PHE A 289 16.62 -30.67 -13.72
C PHE A 289 17.88 -29.81 -13.92
N ILE A 290 18.02 -28.72 -13.17
CA ILE A 290 19.20 -27.86 -13.23
C ILE A 290 20.47 -28.63 -12.84
N ARG A 291 20.42 -29.51 -11.84
CA ARG A 291 21.56 -30.37 -11.46
C ARG A 291 21.96 -31.32 -12.59
N GLU A 292 21.01 -31.91 -13.29
CA GLU A 292 21.30 -32.78 -14.43
C GLU A 292 21.85 -31.99 -15.62
N LEU A 293 21.32 -30.78 -15.88
CA LEU A 293 21.87 -29.86 -16.88
C LEU A 293 23.31 -29.43 -16.56
N GLU A 294 23.64 -29.22 -15.29
CA GLU A 294 25.00 -28.85 -14.86
C GLU A 294 26.02 -29.94 -15.26
N ILE A 295 25.65 -31.22 -15.07
CA ILE A 295 26.47 -32.39 -15.44
C ILE A 295 26.73 -32.42 -16.96
N ILE A 296 25.72 -32.11 -17.77
CA ILE A 296 25.83 -32.14 -19.23
C ILE A 296 26.23 -30.80 -19.87
N SER A 297 26.44 -29.76 -19.07
CA SER A 297 26.81 -28.42 -19.54
C SER A 297 28.00 -28.39 -20.51
N PRO A 298 29.05 -29.25 -20.38
CA PRO A 298 30.16 -29.25 -21.35
C PRO A 298 29.72 -29.63 -22.77
N TYR A 299 28.65 -30.41 -22.92
CA TYR A 299 28.09 -30.80 -24.22
C TYR A 299 27.23 -29.69 -24.82
N ILE A 300 26.42 -29.03 -24.00
CA ILE A 300 25.62 -27.86 -24.39
C ILE A 300 26.53 -26.70 -24.84
N ASN A 301 27.65 -26.52 -24.16
CA ASN A 301 28.57 -25.41 -24.38
C ASN A 301 29.66 -25.71 -25.43
N ASN A 302 29.63 -26.88 -26.07
CA ASN A 302 30.62 -27.23 -27.08
C ASN A 302 30.34 -26.52 -28.42
N THR A 303 30.85 -25.30 -28.54
CA THR A 303 30.68 -24.41 -29.72
C THR A 303 31.25 -24.95 -31.02
N LYS A 304 32.01 -26.05 -31.01
CA LYS A 304 32.46 -26.71 -32.25
C LYS A 304 31.36 -27.53 -32.92
N ASN A 305 30.34 -27.92 -32.15
CA ASN A 305 29.32 -28.88 -32.58
C ASN A 305 27.91 -28.26 -32.70
N ILE A 306 27.73 -27.01 -32.30
CA ILE A 306 26.43 -26.32 -32.27
C ILE A 306 26.57 -24.97 -32.96
N GLU A 307 25.71 -24.74 -33.95
CA GLU A 307 25.64 -23.45 -34.64
C GLU A 307 25.13 -22.35 -33.70
N PHE A 308 25.57 -21.11 -33.94
CA PHE A 308 25.25 -19.97 -33.06
C PHE A 308 23.73 -19.80 -32.87
N GLU A 309 22.95 -19.82 -33.96
CA GLU A 309 21.49 -19.63 -33.89
C GLU A 309 20.78 -20.75 -33.13
N VAL A 310 21.24 -21.99 -33.28
CA VAL A 310 20.72 -23.16 -32.56
C VAL A 310 20.99 -23.02 -31.06
N TYR A 311 22.21 -22.61 -30.68
CA TYR A 311 22.54 -22.35 -29.27
C TYR A 311 21.67 -21.24 -28.67
N ILE A 312 21.43 -20.15 -29.41
CA ILE A 312 20.55 -19.06 -28.94
C ILE A 312 19.12 -19.56 -28.70
N ASN A 313 18.56 -20.37 -29.60
CA ASN A 313 17.21 -20.93 -29.42
C ASN A 313 17.14 -21.88 -28.21
N LEU A 314 18.17 -22.71 -28.03
CA LEU A 314 18.29 -23.59 -26.87
C LEU A 314 18.34 -22.79 -25.56
N ALA A 315 19.19 -21.75 -25.49
CA ALA A 315 19.33 -20.92 -24.30
C ALA A 315 18.03 -20.19 -23.95
N LYS A 316 17.29 -19.65 -24.95
CA LYS A 316 15.98 -19.04 -24.74
C LYS A 316 14.97 -20.04 -24.18
N TRP A 317 14.93 -21.26 -24.73
CA TRP A 317 14.03 -22.31 -24.25
C TRP A 317 14.37 -22.72 -22.80
N LEU A 318 15.65 -22.89 -22.46
CA LEU A 318 16.07 -23.20 -21.09
C LEU A 318 15.69 -22.10 -20.09
N ILE A 319 15.82 -20.83 -20.48
CA ILE A 319 15.37 -19.69 -19.68
C ILE A 319 13.85 -19.77 -19.43
N GLU A 320 13.05 -20.05 -20.45
CA GLU A 320 11.58 -20.12 -20.33
C GLU A 320 11.09 -21.29 -19.45
N ILE A 321 11.88 -22.35 -19.25
CA ILE A 321 11.51 -23.45 -18.34
C ILE A 321 11.62 -23.03 -16.85
N CYS A 322 12.49 -22.07 -16.54
CA CYS A 322 12.82 -21.71 -15.15
C CYS A 322 11.73 -20.85 -14.49
N HIS A 323 10.77 -21.48 -13.78
CA HIS A 323 9.68 -20.77 -13.08
C HIS A 323 10.08 -20.15 -11.73
N ASN A 324 11.34 -20.28 -11.30
CA ASN A 324 11.85 -19.59 -10.12
C ASN A 324 13.22 -18.94 -10.41
N ASN A 325 13.53 -17.89 -9.64
CA ASN A 325 14.74 -17.08 -9.87
C ASN A 325 16.02 -17.80 -9.44
N ASN A 326 15.98 -18.71 -8.46
CA ASN A 326 17.17 -19.45 -8.02
C ASN A 326 17.70 -20.36 -9.14
N ALA A 327 16.81 -21.13 -9.76
CA ALA A 327 17.12 -21.98 -10.90
C ALA A 327 17.54 -21.15 -12.11
N LEU A 328 16.86 -20.02 -12.37
CA LEU A 328 17.21 -19.12 -13.47
C LEU A 328 18.60 -18.50 -13.28
N PHE A 329 18.97 -18.09 -12.07
CA PHE A 329 20.31 -17.58 -11.78
C PHE A 329 21.37 -18.66 -11.91
N LYS A 330 21.12 -19.87 -11.41
CA LYS A 330 22.04 -21.00 -11.58
C LYS A 330 22.23 -21.36 -13.06
N LEU A 331 21.15 -21.41 -13.84
CA LEU A 331 21.21 -21.58 -15.29
C LEU A 331 22.05 -20.49 -15.95
N TRP A 332 21.76 -19.23 -15.63
CA TRP A 332 22.44 -18.08 -16.21
C TRP A 332 23.94 -18.12 -15.89
N PHE A 333 24.34 -18.12 -14.62
CA PHE A 333 25.73 -17.94 -14.22
C PHE A 333 26.61 -19.18 -14.34
N ASP A 334 26.06 -20.38 -14.14
CA ASP A 334 26.86 -21.60 -14.01
C ASP A 334 26.80 -22.49 -15.26
N ILE A 335 25.72 -22.39 -16.06
CA ILE A 335 25.46 -23.31 -17.18
C ILE A 335 25.60 -22.63 -18.54
N LEU A 336 25.03 -21.42 -18.74
CA LEU A 336 25.07 -20.75 -20.04
C LEU A 336 26.42 -20.08 -20.33
N LEU A 337 26.83 -20.10 -21.60
CA LEU A 337 27.96 -19.30 -22.10
C LEU A 337 27.64 -17.80 -22.12
N HIS A 338 28.61 -17.00 -21.67
CA HIS A 338 28.54 -15.54 -21.72
C HIS A 338 29.57 -14.94 -22.66
N ASN A 339 29.08 -14.17 -23.63
CA ASN A 339 29.85 -13.20 -24.40
C ASN A 339 28.90 -12.14 -24.94
N LYS A 340 29.44 -11.01 -25.39
CA LYS A 340 28.64 -9.87 -25.86
C LYS A 340 27.61 -10.23 -26.95
N ALA A 341 27.95 -11.16 -27.87
CA ALA A 341 27.03 -11.54 -28.93
C ALA A 341 25.89 -12.45 -28.44
N ILE A 342 26.19 -13.40 -27.55
CA ILE A 342 25.20 -14.29 -26.94
C ILE A 342 24.27 -13.47 -26.03
N ASP A 343 24.85 -12.73 -25.09
CA ASP A 343 24.10 -12.00 -24.07
C ASP A 343 23.11 -11.02 -24.73
N ASN A 344 23.52 -10.31 -25.79
CA ASN A 344 22.62 -9.41 -26.53
C ASN A 344 21.35 -10.09 -27.08
N ASN A 345 21.38 -11.39 -27.35
CA ASN A 345 20.26 -12.15 -27.90
C ASN A 345 19.36 -12.79 -26.84
N ILE A 346 19.91 -13.14 -25.68
CA ILE A 346 19.19 -13.90 -24.63
C ILE A 346 18.83 -13.05 -23.41
N PHE A 347 19.52 -11.92 -23.19
CA PHE A 347 19.35 -11.11 -21.99
C PHE A 347 17.93 -10.58 -21.83
N LYS A 348 17.31 -10.14 -22.92
CA LYS A 348 15.90 -9.70 -22.90
C LYS A 348 14.97 -10.79 -22.37
N PHE A 349 15.13 -12.03 -22.85
CA PHE A 349 14.34 -13.18 -22.39
C PHE A 349 14.60 -13.51 -20.92
N PHE A 350 15.85 -13.37 -20.47
CA PHE A 350 16.20 -13.52 -19.04
C PHE A 350 15.47 -12.50 -18.17
N ILE A 351 15.43 -11.22 -18.56
CA ILE A 351 14.70 -10.16 -17.84
C ILE A 351 13.19 -10.42 -17.87
N GLU A 352 12.61 -10.74 -19.03
CA GLU A 352 11.19 -11.06 -19.17
C GLU A 352 10.78 -12.26 -18.29
N ARG A 353 11.68 -13.25 -18.17
CA ARG A 353 11.42 -14.39 -17.29
C ARG A 353 11.45 -14.02 -15.82
N ILE A 354 12.38 -13.16 -15.39
CA ILE A 354 12.38 -12.63 -14.03
C ILE A 354 11.07 -11.89 -13.73
N GLN A 355 10.62 -11.04 -14.65
CA GLN A 355 9.33 -10.32 -14.53
C GLN A 355 8.16 -11.30 -14.36
N LYS A 356 8.08 -12.35 -15.19
CA LYS A 356 7.05 -13.40 -15.02
C LYS A 356 7.15 -14.08 -13.65
N ASN A 357 8.36 -14.41 -13.19
CA ASN A 357 8.57 -15.12 -11.92
C ASN A 357 8.24 -14.28 -10.67
N ILE A 358 8.24 -12.94 -10.76
CA ILE A 358 7.90 -12.03 -9.65
C ILE A 358 6.50 -11.41 -9.80
N SER A 359 5.80 -11.68 -10.90
CA SER A 359 4.53 -11.01 -11.23
C SER A 359 3.41 -11.20 -10.20
N ASN A 360 3.43 -12.30 -9.45
CA ASN A 360 2.47 -12.63 -8.39
C ASN A 360 3.08 -12.51 -6.99
N ASP A 361 4.30 -11.98 -6.85
CA ASP A 361 4.90 -11.82 -5.53
C ASP A 361 4.21 -10.70 -4.75
N ASP A 362 3.93 -10.96 -3.48
CA ASP A 362 3.68 -9.88 -2.51
C ASP A 362 4.97 -9.09 -2.24
N ILE A 363 4.84 -7.95 -1.54
CA ILE A 363 5.98 -7.06 -1.32
C ILE A 363 7.09 -7.69 -0.46
N ILE A 364 6.75 -8.63 0.43
CA ILE A 364 7.70 -9.33 1.29
C ILE A 364 8.54 -10.29 0.45
N ASN A 365 7.89 -11.06 -0.41
CA ASN A 365 8.51 -11.97 -1.35
C ASN A 365 9.35 -11.21 -2.38
N LEU A 366 8.87 -10.07 -2.87
CA LEU A 366 9.59 -9.20 -3.78
C LEU A 366 10.89 -8.68 -3.15
N GLU A 367 10.84 -8.17 -1.92
CA GLU A 367 12.02 -7.74 -1.16
C GLU A 367 13.01 -8.90 -0.94
N ASN A 368 12.52 -10.04 -0.46
CA ASN A 368 13.34 -11.22 -0.19
C ASN A 368 14.04 -11.74 -1.45
N ARG A 369 13.34 -11.77 -2.58
CA ARG A 369 13.92 -12.19 -3.86
C ARG A 369 14.96 -11.20 -4.33
N PHE A 370 14.71 -9.89 -4.26
CA PHE A 370 15.69 -8.88 -4.67
C PHE A 370 16.98 -8.99 -3.87
N ASN A 371 16.88 -9.21 -2.55
CA ASN A 371 18.04 -9.37 -1.68
C ASN A 371 18.90 -10.60 -2.01
N ARG A 372 18.33 -11.62 -2.69
CA ARG A 372 19.05 -12.81 -3.17
C ARG A 372 19.65 -12.63 -4.56
N VAL A 373 19.33 -11.55 -5.27
CA VAL A 373 19.87 -11.28 -6.60
C VAL A 373 21.37 -10.98 -6.51
N PRO A 374 22.21 -11.63 -7.33
CA PRO A 374 23.64 -11.30 -7.42
C PRO A 374 23.89 -9.84 -7.81
N LYS A 375 24.76 -9.14 -7.07
CA LYS A 375 25.06 -7.70 -7.25
C LYS A 375 25.39 -7.30 -8.69
N LYS A 376 26.05 -8.19 -9.46
CA LYS A 376 26.46 -7.94 -10.85
C LYS A 376 25.28 -7.68 -11.80
N ILE A 377 24.10 -8.23 -11.50
CA ILE A 377 22.91 -8.11 -12.38
C ILE A 377 21.80 -7.25 -11.81
N GLN A 378 21.89 -6.82 -10.54
CA GLN A 378 20.87 -6.01 -9.88
C GLN A 378 20.48 -4.80 -10.74
N GLY A 379 21.45 -4.03 -11.22
CA GLY A 379 21.19 -2.82 -12.02
C GLY A 379 20.33 -3.04 -13.26
N TYR A 380 20.40 -4.22 -13.90
CA TYR A 380 19.62 -4.52 -15.09
C TYR A 380 18.19 -4.98 -14.79
N ILE A 381 17.95 -5.56 -13.61
CA ILE A 381 16.64 -6.09 -13.24
C ILE A 381 15.88 -5.14 -12.30
N SER A 382 16.55 -4.15 -11.71
CA SER A 382 15.94 -3.22 -10.76
C SER A 382 14.69 -2.53 -11.32
N GLU A 383 14.61 -2.29 -12.63
CA GLU A 383 13.41 -1.74 -13.27
C GLU A 383 12.17 -2.64 -13.08
N ALA A 384 12.30 -3.96 -13.28
CA ALA A 384 11.20 -4.90 -13.07
C ALA A 384 10.70 -4.89 -11.61
N PHE A 385 11.64 -4.86 -10.67
CA PHE A 385 11.35 -4.83 -9.24
C PHE A 385 10.68 -3.51 -8.81
N ARG A 386 11.16 -2.37 -9.31
CA ARG A 386 10.54 -1.05 -9.07
C ARG A 386 9.12 -1.00 -9.63
N TYR A 387 8.92 -1.50 -10.85
CA TYR A 387 7.60 -1.55 -11.49
C TYR A 387 6.58 -2.33 -10.65
N HIS A 388 6.92 -3.53 -10.18
CA HIS A 388 6.02 -4.34 -9.36
C HIS A 388 5.74 -3.72 -7.97
N ALA A 389 6.72 -3.06 -7.35
CA ALA A 389 6.48 -2.34 -6.10
C ALA A 389 5.52 -1.15 -6.28
N ILE A 390 5.66 -0.39 -7.36
CA ILE A 390 4.73 0.70 -7.72
C ILE A 390 3.33 0.13 -8.03
N GLN A 391 3.27 -0.99 -8.77
CA GLN A 391 2.00 -1.66 -9.06
C GLN A 391 1.28 -2.10 -7.79
N SER A 392 2.02 -2.59 -6.79
CA SER A 392 1.47 -2.97 -5.49
C SER A 392 0.89 -1.76 -4.75
N LEU A 393 1.62 -0.63 -4.73
CA LEU A 393 1.13 0.64 -4.17
C LEU A 393 -0.10 1.18 -4.91
N SER A 394 -0.23 0.90 -6.21
CA SER A 394 -1.35 1.37 -7.03
C SER A 394 -2.65 0.60 -6.84
N ASN A 395 -2.63 -0.54 -6.12
CA ASN A 395 -3.82 -1.34 -5.89
C ASN A 395 -4.65 -0.78 -4.71
N PRO A 396 -5.82 -0.16 -4.94
CA PRO A 396 -6.61 0.45 -3.88
C PRO A 396 -7.29 -0.59 -2.97
N PHE A 397 -7.39 -1.85 -3.39
CA PHE A 397 -8.04 -2.92 -2.64
C PHE A 397 -7.08 -3.73 -1.76
N MET A 398 -5.79 -3.38 -1.76
CA MET A 398 -4.79 -4.13 -1.00
C MET A 398 -4.89 -3.78 0.49
N GLU A 399 -5.15 -4.79 1.33
CA GLU A 399 -5.04 -4.67 2.78
C GLU A 399 -3.57 -4.84 3.20
N TRP A 400 -2.95 -3.74 3.63
CA TRP A 400 -1.55 -3.75 4.04
C TRP A 400 -1.37 -4.20 5.49
N SER A 401 -0.66 -5.30 5.69
CA SER A 401 -0.19 -5.74 7.00
C SER A 401 1.03 -4.93 7.47
N TYR A 402 1.30 -4.93 8.78
CA TYR A 402 2.47 -4.25 9.35
C TYR A 402 3.80 -4.73 8.73
N GLN A 403 3.91 -6.03 8.43
CA GLN A 403 5.11 -6.61 7.81
C GLN A 403 5.31 -6.10 6.38
N GLU A 404 4.23 -6.03 5.60
CA GLU A 404 4.27 -5.50 4.23
C GLU A 404 4.62 -4.01 4.21
N ILE A 405 4.10 -3.22 5.16
CA ILE A 405 4.44 -1.79 5.32
C ILE A 405 5.93 -1.62 5.68
N SER A 406 6.45 -2.46 6.57
CA SER A 406 7.89 -2.47 6.90
C SER A 406 8.74 -2.86 5.68
N SER A 407 8.30 -3.84 4.90
CA SER A 407 8.98 -4.29 3.69
C SER A 407 8.98 -3.24 2.59
N ILE A 408 7.84 -2.60 2.28
CA ILE A 408 7.80 -1.52 1.28
C ILE A 408 8.67 -0.33 1.71
N LYS A 409 8.68 0.02 3.01
CA LYS A 409 9.56 1.06 3.54
C LYS A 409 11.03 0.75 3.25
N ARG A 410 11.51 -0.43 3.65
CA ARG A 410 12.89 -0.87 3.40
C ARG A 410 13.22 -0.93 1.91
N PHE A 411 12.26 -1.39 1.10
CA PHE A 411 12.39 -1.51 -0.34
C PHE A 411 12.53 -0.14 -1.03
N LEU A 412 11.70 0.85 -0.68
CA LEU A 412 11.78 2.23 -1.19
C LEU A 412 13.05 2.97 -0.74
N GLN A 413 13.63 2.56 0.39
CA GLN A 413 14.89 3.12 0.91
C GLN A 413 16.15 2.39 0.40
N ASN A 414 16.00 1.28 -0.35
CA ASN A 414 17.13 0.48 -0.82
C ASN A 414 17.83 1.10 -2.03
N ASP A 415 19.05 1.59 -1.83
CA ASP A 415 19.87 2.22 -2.87
C ASP A 415 20.25 1.30 -4.03
N ASN A 416 20.28 -0.02 -3.80
CA ASN A 416 20.63 -0.99 -4.85
C ASN A 416 19.57 -1.10 -5.96
N LEU A 417 18.33 -0.66 -5.70
CA LEU A 417 17.27 -0.62 -6.71
C LEU A 417 17.44 0.55 -7.69
N ASN A 418 18.36 1.47 -7.44
CA ASN A 418 18.63 2.62 -8.31
C ASN A 418 17.32 3.33 -8.74
N TRP A 419 16.51 3.70 -7.75
CA TRP A 419 15.24 4.37 -7.97
C TRP A 419 15.44 5.67 -8.76
N ASN A 420 14.67 5.84 -9.84
CA ASN A 420 14.75 7.05 -10.65
C ASN A 420 13.80 8.11 -10.09
N LYS A 421 13.98 9.36 -10.54
CA LYS A 421 13.16 10.50 -10.12
C LYS A 421 11.66 10.27 -10.27
N ASN A 422 11.23 9.69 -11.39
CA ASN A 422 9.80 9.51 -11.69
C ASN A 422 9.17 8.42 -10.83
N ASP A 423 9.87 7.30 -10.65
CA ASP A 423 9.42 6.19 -9.80
C ASP A 423 9.20 6.64 -8.36
N LEU A 424 10.12 7.47 -7.87
CA LEU A 424 10.07 8.05 -6.53
C LEU A 424 8.86 9.00 -6.41
N ILE A 425 8.73 9.99 -7.30
CA ILE A 425 7.57 10.90 -7.29
C ILE A 425 6.26 10.11 -7.34
N GLN A 426 6.16 9.11 -8.20
CA GLN A 426 4.98 8.26 -8.34
C GLN A 426 4.69 7.47 -7.06
N SER A 427 5.72 6.94 -6.40
CA SER A 427 5.56 6.21 -5.13
C SER A 427 5.00 7.11 -4.02
N LEU A 428 5.48 8.35 -3.91
CA LEU A 428 4.92 9.33 -2.95
C LEU A 428 3.50 9.74 -3.30
N GLU A 429 3.20 9.90 -4.59
CA GLU A 429 1.85 10.22 -5.07
C GLU A 429 0.87 9.09 -4.69
N LEU A 430 1.23 7.83 -4.92
CA LEU A 430 0.41 6.69 -4.53
C LEU A 430 0.26 6.57 -3.00
N ILE A 431 1.35 6.78 -2.24
CA ILE A 431 1.27 6.79 -0.77
C ILE A 431 0.35 7.91 -0.28
N SER A 432 0.43 9.11 -0.88
CA SER A 432 -0.42 10.26 -0.50
C SER A 432 -1.91 9.98 -0.66
N GLN A 433 -2.27 9.10 -1.59
CA GLN A 433 -3.64 8.72 -1.92
C GLN A 433 -4.09 7.45 -1.17
N SER A 434 -3.25 6.86 -0.32
CA SER A 434 -3.57 5.62 0.38
C SER A 434 -4.65 5.81 1.45
N ASP A 435 -5.49 4.80 1.62
CA ASP A 435 -6.48 4.74 2.70
C ASP A 435 -5.88 4.20 4.02
N ASN A 436 -4.67 3.64 3.98
CA ASN A 436 -4.00 3.07 5.14
C ASN A 436 -3.19 4.14 5.89
N LEU A 437 -3.55 4.39 7.15
CA LEU A 437 -2.88 5.40 7.98
C LEU A 437 -1.38 5.13 8.19
N GLU A 438 -0.98 3.87 8.35
CA GLU A 438 0.42 3.51 8.60
C GLU A 438 1.27 3.72 7.33
N LEU A 439 0.71 3.52 6.14
CA LEU A 439 1.37 3.92 4.89
C LEU A 439 1.53 5.44 4.78
N LEU A 440 0.47 6.21 5.08
CA LEU A 440 0.54 7.67 5.06
C LEU A 440 1.63 8.19 6.02
N LYS A 441 1.84 7.55 7.17
CA LYS A 441 2.90 7.90 8.13
C LYS A 441 4.32 7.67 7.62
N LEU A 442 4.52 6.88 6.55
CA LEU A 442 5.84 6.72 5.93
C LEU A 442 6.29 7.96 5.15
N PHE A 443 5.34 8.78 4.71
CA PHE A 443 5.59 9.89 3.79
C PHE A 443 6.65 10.89 4.27
N PRO A 444 6.62 11.40 5.52
CA PRO A 444 7.61 12.39 5.96
C PRO A 444 9.05 11.84 5.91
N GLU A 445 9.24 10.62 6.39
CA GLU A 445 10.56 9.98 6.44
C GLU A 445 11.09 9.65 5.03
N LEU A 446 10.22 9.18 4.13
CA LEU A 446 10.59 8.92 2.74
C LEU A 446 10.98 10.22 2.03
N LEU A 447 10.20 11.29 2.24
CA LEU A 447 10.48 12.61 1.67
C LEU A 447 11.82 13.17 2.19
N ASP A 448 12.08 13.04 3.48
CA ASP A 448 13.33 13.50 4.10
C ASP A 448 14.55 12.78 3.55
N ASN A 449 14.50 11.44 3.50
CA ASN A 449 15.57 10.61 2.95
C ASN A 449 15.89 10.97 1.50
N TRP A 450 14.92 11.46 0.74
CA TRP A 450 15.14 11.85 -0.66
C TRP A 450 15.73 13.25 -0.79
N PHE A 451 15.34 14.20 0.07
CA PHE A 451 15.98 15.51 0.09
C PHE A 451 17.45 15.45 0.47
N HIS A 452 17.84 14.52 1.35
CA HIS A 452 19.24 14.25 1.68
C HIS A 452 20.06 13.67 0.50
N LYS A 453 19.42 13.18 -0.57
CA LYS A 453 20.09 12.65 -1.78
C LYS A 453 20.23 13.69 -2.90
N ASP A 454 20.36 14.98 -2.55
CA ASP A 454 20.49 16.13 -3.46
C ASP A 454 19.36 16.29 -4.50
N PHE A 455 18.19 15.73 -4.20
CA PHE A 455 17.05 15.78 -5.11
C PHE A 455 16.34 17.15 -5.09
N THR A 456 16.15 17.74 -6.26
CA THR A 456 15.39 18.98 -6.42
C THR A 456 14.24 18.85 -7.44
N ASP A 457 13.04 19.24 -7.01
CA ASP A 457 11.83 19.27 -7.86
C ASP A 457 11.66 20.64 -8.54
N VAL A 458 12.74 21.18 -9.11
CA VAL A 458 12.73 22.56 -9.66
C VAL A 458 11.91 22.67 -10.95
N LYS A 459 11.81 21.58 -11.74
CA LYS A 459 11.20 21.62 -13.08
C LYS A 459 9.70 21.29 -13.11
N GLU A 460 9.22 20.38 -12.26
CA GLU A 460 7.83 19.86 -12.37
C GLU A 460 6.90 20.34 -11.24
N LYS A 461 7.45 20.75 -10.08
CA LYS A 461 6.67 21.25 -8.92
C LYS A 461 5.53 20.30 -8.51
N ARG A 462 5.71 18.99 -8.64
CA ARG A 462 4.73 17.97 -8.25
C ARG A 462 4.72 17.74 -6.74
N ILE A 463 5.88 17.81 -6.08
CA ILE A 463 6.01 17.54 -4.65
C ILE A 463 5.12 18.43 -3.77
N PRO A 464 5.01 19.76 -3.99
CA PRO A 464 4.07 20.59 -3.24
C PRO A 464 2.62 20.13 -3.34
N LYS A 465 2.17 19.70 -4.54
CA LYS A 465 0.81 19.19 -4.73
C LYS A 465 0.61 17.86 -3.99
N ILE A 466 1.53 16.91 -4.19
CA ILE A 466 1.51 15.61 -3.51
C ILE A 466 1.52 15.77 -1.98
N SER A 467 2.30 16.73 -1.45
CA SER A 467 2.35 17.02 -0.02
C SER A 467 1.01 17.57 0.49
N ASN A 468 0.34 18.42 -0.29
CA ASN A 468 -0.99 18.93 0.06
C ASN A 468 -2.04 17.81 0.07
N ASP A 469 -2.02 16.95 -0.96
CA ASP A 469 -2.95 15.83 -1.11
C ASP A 469 -2.75 14.83 0.04
N TRP A 470 -1.49 14.48 0.34
CA TRP A 470 -1.11 13.65 1.49
C TRP A 470 -1.60 14.24 2.80
N PHE A 471 -1.30 15.51 3.07
CA PHE A 471 -1.61 16.12 4.36
C PHE A 471 -3.13 16.22 4.55
N THR A 472 -3.87 16.57 3.49
CA THR A 472 -5.34 16.59 3.53
C THR A 472 -5.90 15.21 3.86
N ASN A 473 -5.46 14.17 3.15
CA ASN A 473 -5.93 12.79 3.37
C ASN A 473 -5.53 12.26 4.76
N LEU A 474 -4.31 12.54 5.23
CA LEU A 474 -3.87 12.19 6.58
C LEU A 474 -4.79 12.79 7.65
N LEU A 475 -5.12 14.08 7.51
CA LEU A 475 -6.01 14.76 8.46
C LEU A 475 -7.43 14.16 8.43
N ASP A 476 -7.98 13.87 7.25
CA ASP A 476 -9.28 13.19 7.12
C ASP A 476 -9.31 11.83 7.83
N ARG A 477 -8.21 11.07 7.75
CA ARG A 477 -8.11 9.77 8.43
C ARG A 477 -7.95 9.92 9.94
N LEU A 478 -7.16 10.89 10.41
CA LEU A 478 -7.01 11.18 11.83
C LEU A 478 -8.32 11.63 12.48
N GLU A 479 -9.12 12.44 11.78
CA GLU A 479 -10.42 12.93 12.25
C GLU A 479 -11.39 11.76 12.54
N ASN A 480 -11.40 10.75 11.67
CA ASN A 480 -12.24 9.56 11.83
C ASN A 480 -11.82 8.68 13.03
N ILE A 481 -10.56 8.73 13.46
CA ILE A 481 -10.02 7.90 14.54
C ILE A 481 -10.14 8.61 15.90
N SER A 482 -10.05 9.94 15.92
CA SER A 482 -10.24 10.71 17.14
C SER A 482 -11.72 10.69 17.56
N ASN A 483 -12.11 9.70 18.36
CA ASN A 483 -13.41 9.64 19.03
C ASN A 483 -13.66 10.93 19.83
N LYS A 484 -14.36 11.93 19.27
CA LYS A 484 -15.06 13.10 19.88
C LYS A 484 -14.45 13.81 21.10
N ASN A 485 -13.20 13.55 21.47
CA ASN A 485 -12.41 14.34 22.41
C ASN A 485 -11.59 15.30 21.56
N ASP A 486 -12.28 16.32 21.08
CA ASP A 486 -11.88 17.14 19.94
C ASP A 486 -10.62 18.00 20.18
N ASP A 487 -10.24 18.27 21.44
CA ASP A 487 -8.97 18.93 21.78
C ASP A 487 -7.76 18.11 21.32
N ASN A 488 -7.86 16.78 21.33
CA ASN A 488 -6.79 15.89 20.87
C ASN A 488 -6.61 15.97 19.35
N PHE A 489 -7.69 16.22 18.60
CA PHE A 489 -7.59 16.31 17.14
C PHE A 489 -6.74 17.51 16.72
N ILE A 490 -7.00 18.70 17.28
CA ILE A 490 -6.22 19.91 17.00
C ILE A 490 -4.74 19.70 17.35
N PHE A 491 -4.45 19.08 18.49
CA PHE A 491 -3.07 18.71 18.84
C PHE A 491 -2.44 17.78 17.79
N LEU A 492 -3.16 16.76 17.31
CA LEU A 492 -2.67 15.86 16.27
C LEU A 492 -2.36 16.60 14.96
N ILE A 493 -3.20 17.55 14.52
CA ILE A 493 -2.93 18.36 13.32
C ILE A 493 -1.58 19.08 13.44
N PHE A 494 -1.39 19.81 14.54
CA PHE A 494 -0.18 20.59 14.76
C PHE A 494 1.05 19.71 15.04
N HIS A 495 0.87 18.55 15.66
CA HIS A 495 1.94 17.58 15.81
C HIS A 495 2.41 17.02 14.45
N GLN A 496 1.50 16.71 13.53
CA GLN A 496 1.89 16.31 12.17
C GLN A 496 2.58 17.46 11.41
N LEU A 497 2.12 18.69 11.61
CA LEU A 497 2.77 19.87 11.03
C LEU A 497 4.19 20.08 11.60
N GLU A 498 4.40 19.82 12.89
CA GLU A 498 5.72 19.83 13.54
C GLU A 498 6.66 18.79 12.95
N ILE A 499 6.21 17.54 12.75
CA ILE A 499 7.03 16.50 12.12
C ILE A 499 7.49 16.94 10.73
N MET A 500 6.63 17.64 9.99
CA MET A 500 6.94 18.14 8.66
C MET A 500 7.81 19.40 8.66
N PHE A 501 7.80 20.21 9.72
CA PHE A 501 8.44 21.53 9.71
C PHE A 501 9.94 21.48 9.39
N PRO A 502 10.78 20.60 9.99
CA PRO A 502 12.19 20.49 9.61
C PRO A 502 12.42 20.16 8.13
N LEU A 503 11.48 19.44 7.51
CA LEU A 503 11.57 18.92 6.15
C LEU A 503 11.23 19.96 5.09
N ILE A 504 10.22 20.79 5.38
CA ILE A 504 9.63 21.73 4.40
C ILE A 504 9.61 23.19 4.86
N GLY A 505 10.03 23.51 6.09
CA GLY A 505 10.01 24.86 6.66
C GLY A 505 10.84 25.85 5.85
N TYR A 506 11.97 25.41 5.29
CA TYR A 506 12.79 26.21 4.37
C TYR A 506 12.17 26.36 2.96
N ARG A 507 11.14 25.56 2.63
CA ARG A 507 10.41 25.59 1.35
C ARG A 507 9.11 26.34 1.51
N ARG A 508 9.21 27.68 1.49
CA ARG A 508 8.13 28.64 1.75
C ARG A 508 6.78 28.27 1.11
N ASN A 509 6.77 27.83 -0.15
CA ASN A 509 5.51 27.50 -0.84
C ASN A 509 4.80 26.27 -0.25
N THR A 510 5.53 25.20 0.08
CA THR A 510 4.93 23.99 0.66
C THR A 510 4.50 24.24 2.11
N TRP A 511 5.34 24.92 2.90
CA TRP A 511 4.99 25.32 4.25
C TRP A 511 3.72 26.18 4.30
N ASN A 512 3.61 27.19 3.42
CA ASN A 512 2.43 28.04 3.34
C ASN A 512 1.17 27.24 2.99
N ASN A 513 1.26 26.29 2.06
CA ASN A 513 0.11 25.47 1.70
C ASN A 513 -0.37 24.59 2.87
N LEU A 514 0.56 23.88 3.55
CA LEU A 514 0.19 23.06 4.70
C LEU A 514 -0.33 23.91 5.87
N SER A 515 0.21 25.12 6.05
CA SER A 515 -0.29 26.08 7.02
C SER A 515 -1.71 26.53 6.69
N ILE A 516 -2.04 26.79 5.42
CA ILE A 516 -3.40 27.14 4.98
C ILE A 516 -4.38 25.99 5.24
N ILE A 517 -3.98 24.74 4.90
CA ILE A 517 -4.80 23.55 5.18
C ILE A 517 -5.07 23.43 6.68
N THR A 518 -4.02 23.59 7.50
CA THR A 518 -4.11 23.57 8.96
C THR A 518 -5.06 24.65 9.48
N ILE A 519 -4.88 25.90 9.05
CA ILE A 519 -5.75 27.03 9.46
C ILE A 519 -7.21 26.73 9.11
N ASN A 520 -7.49 26.30 7.88
CA ASN A 520 -8.87 26.05 7.44
C ASN A 520 -9.52 24.92 8.22
N ARG A 521 -8.78 23.84 8.52
CA ARG A 521 -9.29 22.72 9.33
C ARG A 521 -9.54 23.13 10.77
N VAL A 522 -8.60 23.85 11.39
CA VAL A 522 -8.74 24.30 12.78
C VAL A 522 -9.88 25.31 12.90
N LYS A 523 -10.07 26.21 11.93
CA LYS A 523 -11.21 27.15 11.91
C LYS A 523 -12.58 26.48 11.78
N ALA A 524 -12.64 25.25 11.28
CA ALA A 524 -13.89 24.48 11.24
C ALA A 524 -14.26 23.88 12.61
N CYS A 525 -13.32 23.80 13.56
CA CYS A 525 -13.58 23.40 14.93
C CYS A 525 -14.27 24.52 15.71
N SER A 526 -14.92 24.17 16.83
CA SER A 526 -15.53 25.16 17.71
C SER A 526 -14.48 25.98 18.46
N GLU A 527 -14.80 27.25 18.74
CA GLU A 527 -13.93 28.16 19.49
C GLU A 527 -13.45 27.55 20.83
N HIS A 528 -14.32 26.82 21.52
CA HIS A 528 -14.01 26.17 22.80
C HIS A 528 -12.87 25.16 22.66
N GLN A 529 -12.92 24.32 21.62
CA GLN A 529 -11.90 23.31 21.34
C GLN A 529 -10.57 23.96 20.95
N ILE A 530 -10.63 24.98 20.08
CA ILE A 530 -9.43 25.68 19.63
C ILE A 530 -8.72 26.32 20.83
N ILE A 531 -9.43 27.04 21.69
CA ILE A 531 -8.84 27.65 22.89
C ILE A 531 -8.35 26.57 23.87
N GLY A 532 -9.14 25.52 24.11
CA GLY A 532 -8.80 24.42 25.00
C GLY A 532 -7.56 23.63 24.58
N ALA A 533 -7.27 23.54 23.27
CA ALA A 533 -6.11 22.86 22.73
C ALA A 533 -4.77 23.52 23.11
N THR A 534 -4.78 24.79 23.55
CA THR A 534 -3.57 25.55 23.93
C THR A 534 -2.69 24.77 24.90
N LYS A 535 -3.27 24.14 25.94
CA LYS A 535 -2.57 23.33 26.95
C LYS A 535 -1.74 22.18 26.37
N PHE A 536 -2.09 21.69 25.18
CA PHE A 536 -1.37 20.63 24.47
C PHE A 536 -0.33 21.20 23.50
N ILE A 537 -0.68 22.27 22.75
CA ILE A 537 0.20 22.89 21.75
C ILE A 537 1.50 23.43 22.35
N ILE A 538 1.47 23.91 23.59
CA ILE A 538 2.67 24.39 24.31
C ILE A 538 3.76 23.32 24.37
N LYS A 539 3.40 22.02 24.36
CA LYS A 539 4.33 20.88 24.46
C LYS A 539 5.11 20.63 23.17
N LEU A 540 4.70 21.23 22.05
CA LEU A 540 5.44 21.16 20.79
C LEU A 540 6.82 21.81 20.98
N LYS A 541 7.78 21.46 20.14
CA LYS A 541 9.15 21.99 20.13
C LYS A 541 9.31 23.18 19.18
N GLU A 542 8.73 23.08 17.98
CA GLU A 542 8.97 24.05 16.90
C GLU A 542 8.19 25.37 17.13
N ASN A 543 8.90 26.50 17.17
CA ASN A 543 8.30 27.80 17.51
C ASN A 543 7.42 28.34 16.39
N GLU A 544 7.77 28.12 15.13
CA GLU A 544 6.99 28.56 13.96
C GLU A 544 5.61 27.89 13.92
N VAL A 545 5.53 26.63 14.34
CA VAL A 545 4.27 25.87 14.47
C VAL A 545 3.43 26.47 15.60
N LYS A 546 4.05 26.84 16.74
CA LYS A 546 3.36 27.53 17.84
C LYS A 546 2.89 28.93 17.44
N GLU A 547 3.70 29.71 16.73
CA GLU A 547 3.33 31.03 16.23
C GLU A 547 2.14 30.97 15.27
N LEU A 548 2.09 29.94 14.41
CA LEU A 548 0.93 29.69 13.56
C LEU A 548 -0.35 29.49 14.41
N PHE A 549 -0.30 28.64 15.44
CA PHE A 549 -1.45 28.45 16.33
C PHE A 549 -1.80 29.73 17.11
N SER A 550 -0.79 30.44 17.65
CA SER A 550 -0.95 31.74 18.31
C SER A 550 -1.68 32.73 17.41
N SER A 551 -1.35 32.77 16.12
CA SER A 551 -2.00 33.67 15.16
C SER A 551 -3.50 33.35 14.98
N ILE A 552 -3.88 32.07 15.00
CA ILE A 552 -5.28 31.63 14.93
C ILE A 552 -6.03 32.07 16.19
N ILE A 553 -5.45 31.83 17.38
CA ILE A 553 -6.06 32.25 18.65
C ILE A 553 -6.19 33.78 18.73
N LYS A 554 -5.14 34.53 18.35
CA LYS A 554 -5.17 36.01 18.31
C LYS A 554 -6.29 36.50 17.41
N GLY A 555 -6.48 35.89 16.23
CA GLY A 555 -7.59 36.17 15.33
C GLY A 555 -8.96 35.93 15.98
N ILE A 556 -9.18 34.74 16.57
CA ILE A 556 -10.43 34.40 17.25
C ILE A 556 -10.71 35.36 18.41
N MET A 557 -9.73 35.60 19.28
CA MET A 557 -9.88 36.50 20.41
C MET A 557 -10.22 37.92 19.95
N SER A 558 -9.62 38.41 18.87
CA SER A 558 -9.89 39.75 18.33
C SER A 558 -11.36 39.98 17.94
N GLU A 559 -12.05 38.93 17.47
CA GLU A 559 -13.47 38.98 17.08
C GLU A 559 -14.41 39.02 18.30
N ILE A 560 -13.98 38.52 19.47
CA ILE A 560 -14.83 38.29 20.65
C ILE A 560 -14.63 39.35 21.75
N ILE A 561 -13.59 40.19 21.66
CA ILE A 561 -13.21 41.14 22.72
C ILE A 561 -14.36 42.08 23.19
N GLN A 562 -15.38 42.35 22.37
CA GLN A 562 -16.53 43.20 22.73
C GLN A 562 -17.88 42.46 22.60
N PRO A 563 -18.76 42.54 23.63
CA PRO A 563 -18.56 43.19 24.94
C PRO A 563 -17.70 42.34 25.90
N ILE A 564 -16.84 43.00 26.72
CA ILE A 564 -16.11 42.37 27.82
C ILE A 564 -17.14 41.84 28.83
N ASN A 565 -17.42 40.54 28.76
CA ASN A 565 -18.42 39.87 29.56
C ASN A 565 -17.84 38.60 30.22
N ASP A 566 -18.64 37.94 31.04
CA ASP A 566 -18.24 36.72 31.73
C ASP A 566 -17.82 35.61 30.76
N ARG A 567 -18.44 35.52 29.58
CA ARG A 567 -18.08 34.53 28.55
C ARG A 567 -16.67 34.78 27.98
N PHE A 568 -16.25 36.03 27.85
CA PHE A 568 -14.89 36.38 27.43
C PHE A 568 -13.86 36.02 28.53
N ILE A 569 -14.22 36.26 29.79
CA ILE A 569 -13.41 35.86 30.95
C ILE A 569 -13.24 34.34 30.96
N ASP A 570 -14.31 33.56 30.82
CA ASP A 570 -14.25 32.09 30.81
C ASP A 570 -13.30 31.56 29.71
N LYS A 571 -13.27 32.22 28.55
CA LYS A 571 -12.33 31.91 27.45
C LYS A 571 -10.87 32.20 27.83
N ILE A 572 -10.59 33.25 28.58
CA ILE A 572 -9.25 33.54 29.11
C ILE A 572 -8.81 32.48 30.12
N PHE A 573 -9.70 32.05 31.02
CA PHE A 573 -9.41 30.97 31.96
C PHE A 573 -9.09 29.66 31.23
N MET A 574 -9.85 29.35 30.20
CA MET A 574 -9.65 28.17 29.36
C MET A 574 -8.33 28.22 28.57
N LEU A 575 -7.97 29.39 28.01
CA LEU A 575 -6.69 29.61 27.35
C LEU A 575 -5.51 29.28 28.27
N CYS A 576 -5.65 29.63 29.55
CA CYS A 576 -4.63 29.42 30.58
C CYS A 576 -4.80 28.09 31.35
N ASP A 577 -5.77 27.24 30.98
CA ASP A 577 -6.13 25.99 31.67
C ASP A 577 -6.31 26.17 33.21
N CYS A 578 -6.88 27.30 33.61
CA CYS A 578 -7.06 27.68 35.01
C CYS A 578 -8.35 27.09 35.59
N LYS A 579 -8.24 26.40 36.73
CA LYS A 579 -9.39 25.82 37.47
C LYS A 579 -9.79 26.61 38.72
N SER A 580 -8.96 27.55 39.14
CA SER A 580 -9.20 28.45 40.28
C SER A 580 -9.80 29.78 39.82
N ASP A 581 -10.32 30.58 40.77
CA ASP A 581 -10.78 31.95 40.49
C ASP A 581 -9.63 32.95 40.23
N ILE A 582 -8.39 32.55 40.50
CA ILE A 582 -7.19 33.34 40.22
C ILE A 582 -6.63 32.92 38.87
N LEU A 583 -6.37 33.89 37.99
CA LEU A 583 -5.75 33.66 36.70
C LEU A 583 -4.24 33.41 36.87
N ASN A 584 -3.80 32.19 36.54
CA ASN A 584 -2.40 31.80 36.54
C ASN A 584 -1.95 31.54 35.10
N ILE A 585 -1.14 32.43 34.54
CA ILE A 585 -0.67 32.37 33.16
C ILE A 585 0.47 31.34 33.06
N PRO A 586 0.27 30.20 32.38
CA PRO A 586 1.16 29.05 32.54
C PRO A 586 2.47 29.15 31.73
N ASN A 587 2.53 29.96 30.68
CA ASN A 587 3.67 30.06 29.76
C ASN A 587 3.65 31.39 28.97
N THR A 588 4.73 31.66 28.27
CA THR A 588 4.93 32.87 27.47
C THR A 588 3.95 32.99 26.29
N MET A 589 3.51 31.89 25.68
CA MET A 589 2.55 31.92 24.57
C MET A 589 1.17 32.42 25.02
N CYS A 590 0.68 31.95 26.17
CA CYS A 590 -0.54 32.46 26.79
C CYS A 590 -0.39 33.94 27.16
N GLU A 591 0.78 34.33 27.69
CA GLU A 591 1.09 35.73 28.00
C GLU A 591 1.08 36.61 26.75
N ASP A 592 1.68 36.17 25.64
CA ASP A 592 1.73 36.91 24.38
C ASP A 592 0.34 37.12 23.76
N ILE A 593 -0.55 36.13 23.90
CA ILE A 593 -1.95 36.25 23.48
C ILE A 593 -2.68 37.28 24.36
N LEU A 594 -2.45 37.27 25.68
CA LEU A 594 -3.04 38.27 26.59
C LEU A 594 -2.50 39.68 26.35
N CYS A 595 -1.20 39.81 26.05
CA CYS A 595 -0.59 41.07 25.63
C CYS A 595 -1.23 41.58 24.33
N TYR A 596 -1.51 40.70 23.37
CA TYR A 596 -2.24 41.05 22.16
C TYR A 596 -3.67 41.52 22.47
N ILE A 597 -4.37 40.87 23.41
CA ILE A 597 -5.69 41.34 23.87
C ILE A 597 -5.59 42.74 24.50
N MET A 598 -4.58 42.99 25.34
CA MET A 598 -4.33 44.33 25.92
C MET A 598 -4.10 45.38 24.83
N PHE A 599 -3.29 45.06 23.83
CA PHE A 599 -3.02 45.95 22.70
C PHE A 599 -4.28 46.24 21.89
N THR A 600 -5.10 45.23 21.60
CA THR A 600 -6.37 45.42 20.87
C THR A 600 -7.36 46.27 21.66
N LEU A 601 -7.48 46.05 22.98
CA LEU A 601 -8.29 46.89 23.86
C LEU A 601 -7.79 48.33 23.89
N GLN A 602 -6.48 48.53 23.98
CA GLN A 602 -5.86 49.86 23.98
C GLN A 602 -6.25 50.64 22.71
N ASN A 603 -6.08 50.04 21.53
CA ASN A 603 -6.40 50.67 20.25
C ASN A 603 -7.88 51.04 20.11
N GLN A 604 -8.77 50.31 20.78
CA GLN A 604 -10.20 50.61 20.80
C GLN A 604 -10.55 51.77 21.76
N THR A 605 -9.76 51.96 22.82
CA THR A 605 -10.00 53.02 23.83
C THR A 605 -9.36 54.38 23.54
N PHE A 606 -8.51 54.49 22.52
CA PHE A 606 -7.75 55.72 22.22
C PHE A 606 -8.60 56.96 21.86
N MET A 607 -9.93 56.82 21.75
CA MET A 607 -10.86 57.90 21.37
C MET A 607 -11.84 58.29 22.48
N ILE A 608 -11.64 57.77 23.69
CA ILE A 608 -12.58 57.89 24.82
C ILE A 608 -12.10 58.98 25.78
N ASP A 609 -13.01 59.86 26.24
CA ASP A 609 -12.71 60.87 27.26
C ASP A 609 -12.25 60.19 28.57
N ILE A 610 -11.35 60.82 29.34
CA ILE A 610 -10.85 60.31 30.63
C ILE A 610 -12.01 59.92 31.57
N LEU A 611 -13.10 60.68 31.51
CA LEU A 611 -14.31 60.41 32.29
C LEU A 611 -14.99 59.09 31.88
N GLU A 612 -15.10 58.84 30.57
CA GLU A 612 -15.66 57.60 30.04
C GLU A 612 -14.74 56.41 30.29
N VAL A 613 -13.42 56.63 30.34
CA VAL A 613 -12.45 55.60 30.73
C VAL A 613 -12.74 55.08 32.14
N TYR A 614 -12.93 55.96 33.13
CA TYR A 614 -13.24 55.54 34.50
C TYR A 614 -14.51 54.68 34.58
N LEU A 615 -15.57 55.08 33.87
CA LEU A 615 -16.80 54.30 33.83
C LEU A 615 -16.60 52.95 33.13
N SER A 616 -15.82 52.90 32.05
CA SER A 616 -15.52 51.65 31.34
C SER A 616 -14.75 50.64 32.21
N ILE A 617 -13.84 51.15 33.05
CA ILE A 617 -13.05 50.36 34.01
C ILE A 617 -13.98 49.73 35.04
N ILE A 618 -14.88 50.51 35.64
CA ILE A 618 -15.82 49.99 36.66
C ILE A 618 -16.85 49.03 36.03
N LYS A 619 -17.37 49.34 34.84
CA LYS A 619 -18.28 48.45 34.09
C LYS A 619 -17.66 47.08 33.85
N SER A 620 -16.36 47.03 33.56
CA SER A 620 -15.60 45.79 33.34
C SER A 620 -14.79 45.35 34.56
N SER A 621 -15.23 45.73 35.76
CA SER A 621 -14.48 45.52 37.02
C SER A 621 -14.02 44.08 37.24
N ARG A 622 -14.87 43.09 36.96
CA ARG A 622 -14.52 41.67 37.11
C ARG A 622 -13.31 41.28 36.23
N PHE A 623 -13.31 41.69 34.97
CA PHE A 623 -12.21 41.43 34.05
C PHE A 623 -10.91 42.05 34.55
N TRP A 624 -10.96 43.32 34.98
CA TRP A 624 -9.77 44.01 35.46
C TRP A 624 -9.24 43.45 36.78
N ILE A 625 -10.10 43.02 37.71
CA ILE A 625 -9.68 42.31 38.93
C ILE A 625 -8.87 41.06 38.56
N ILE A 626 -9.32 40.31 37.56
CA ILE A 626 -8.69 39.06 37.13
C ILE A 626 -7.36 39.32 36.43
N ILE A 627 -7.32 40.26 35.48
CA ILE A 627 -6.10 40.59 34.71
C ILE A 627 -5.04 41.25 35.60
N LEU A 628 -5.40 42.22 36.43
CA LEU A 628 -4.45 42.96 37.26
C LEU A 628 -3.89 42.12 38.43
N ASN A 629 -4.60 41.05 38.82
CA ASN A 629 -4.14 40.09 39.82
C ASN A 629 -3.60 38.79 39.21
N ALA A 630 -3.35 38.76 37.90
CA ALA A 630 -2.80 37.58 37.24
C ALA A 630 -1.43 37.20 37.83
N THR A 631 -1.19 35.90 37.95
CA THR A 631 0.04 35.27 38.46
C THR A 631 0.67 34.37 37.39
N GLY A 632 1.87 33.83 37.62
CA GLY A 632 2.59 33.01 36.62
C GLY A 632 3.49 33.85 35.71
N ASN A 633 3.47 33.60 34.40
CA ASN A 633 4.21 34.38 33.40
C ASN A 633 3.47 35.68 33.07
N VAL A 634 3.88 36.77 33.72
CA VAL A 634 3.18 38.08 33.71
C VAL A 634 4.13 39.26 33.51
N GLU A 635 5.41 39.02 33.21
CA GLU A 635 6.42 40.07 33.08
C GLU A 635 6.08 41.04 31.93
N ASN A 636 5.79 40.51 30.74
CA ASN A 636 5.41 41.29 29.56
C ASN A 636 4.00 41.88 29.72
N LEU A 637 3.08 41.11 30.33
CA LEU A 637 1.72 41.61 30.58
C LEU A 637 1.73 42.83 31.51
N LYS A 638 2.52 42.77 32.59
CA LYS A 638 2.70 43.89 33.52
C LYS A 638 3.49 45.03 32.89
N ALA A 639 4.42 44.75 31.99
CA ALA A 639 5.15 45.79 31.26
C ALA A 639 4.29 46.50 30.20
N SER A 640 3.13 45.94 29.82
CA SER A 640 2.23 46.52 28.82
C SER A 640 1.82 47.96 29.20
N PRO A 641 1.93 48.94 28.27
CA PRO A 641 1.52 50.32 28.51
C PRO A 641 0.07 50.44 28.96
N TYR A 642 -0.82 49.62 28.37
CA TYR A 642 -2.24 49.68 28.69
C TYR A 642 -2.56 49.08 30.06
N TYR A 643 -1.86 48.01 30.45
CA TYR A 643 -1.96 47.45 31.80
C TYR A 643 -1.60 48.52 32.85
N GLN A 644 -0.48 49.23 32.64
CA GLN A 644 -0.03 50.30 33.54
C GLN A 644 -0.98 51.49 33.54
N TYR A 645 -1.54 51.84 32.38
CA TYR A 645 -2.55 52.89 32.25
C TYR A 645 -3.79 52.57 33.11
N ILE A 646 -4.39 51.39 32.94
CA ILE A 646 -5.59 51.00 33.72
C ILE A 646 -5.29 50.94 35.22
N LYS A 647 -4.11 50.41 35.59
CA LYS A 647 -3.66 50.41 36.98
C LYS A 647 -3.58 51.83 37.53
N MET A 648 -2.92 52.75 36.82
CA MET A 648 -2.77 54.15 37.23
C MET A 648 -4.12 54.88 37.30
N SER A 649 -4.98 54.72 36.29
CA SER A 649 -6.33 55.28 36.28
C SER A 649 -7.16 54.79 37.47
N THR A 650 -6.98 53.54 37.89
CA THR A 650 -7.66 53.00 39.08
C THR A 650 -7.17 53.67 40.37
N PHE A 651 -5.86 53.92 40.49
CA PHE A 651 -5.28 54.66 41.61
C PHE A 651 -5.77 56.11 41.66
N GLU A 652 -5.75 56.80 40.52
CA GLU A 652 -6.23 58.18 40.41
C GLU A 652 -7.73 58.26 40.75
N LEU A 653 -8.55 57.35 40.24
CA LEU A 653 -9.98 57.32 40.58
C LEU A 653 -10.23 57.10 42.08
N ASN A 654 -9.49 56.18 42.72
CA ASN A 654 -9.57 55.96 44.17
C ASN A 654 -9.19 57.23 44.94
N LYS A 655 -8.13 57.91 44.51
CA LYS A 655 -7.69 59.17 45.12
C LYS A 655 -8.74 60.27 44.97
N LEU A 656 -9.31 60.46 43.77
CA LEU A 656 -10.31 61.49 43.52
C LEU A 656 -11.59 61.26 44.34
N LEU A 657 -12.00 60.00 44.57
CA LEU A 657 -13.12 59.68 45.46
C LEU A 657 -12.82 60.01 46.92
N LEU A 658 -11.61 59.71 47.41
CA LEU A 658 -11.19 60.01 48.79
C LEU A 658 -11.06 61.51 49.05
N GLU A 659 -10.51 62.24 48.09
CA GLU A 659 -10.36 63.71 48.15
C GLU A 659 -11.68 64.45 47.89
N LYS A 660 -12.76 63.73 47.53
CA LYS A 660 -14.06 64.28 47.11
C LYS A 660 -13.92 65.25 45.93
N SER A 661 -12.90 65.11 45.11
CA SER A 661 -12.56 66.04 44.02
C SER A 661 -13.16 65.62 42.66
N LEU A 662 -13.88 64.50 42.61
CA LEU A 662 -14.63 64.08 41.43
C LEU A 662 -15.70 65.10 41.03
N ASN A 663 -15.83 65.27 39.72
CA ASN A 663 -16.94 65.94 39.06
C ASN A 663 -18.28 65.30 39.46
N MET A 664 -19.29 66.11 39.76
CA MET A 664 -20.60 65.65 40.23
C MET A 664 -21.32 64.73 39.23
N ARG A 665 -21.19 64.94 37.92
CA ARG A 665 -21.79 64.04 36.91
C ARG A 665 -21.10 62.68 36.88
N LEU A 666 -19.78 62.65 36.93
CA LEU A 666 -19.05 61.38 36.98
C LEU A 666 -19.31 60.66 38.31
N LEU A 667 -19.39 61.39 39.41
CA LEU A 667 -19.74 60.84 40.72
C LEU A 667 -21.14 60.21 40.69
N GLN A 668 -22.14 60.88 40.11
CA GLN A 668 -23.48 60.34 39.91
C GLN A 668 -23.44 58.99 39.18
N GLN A 669 -22.79 58.95 38.02
CA GLN A 669 -22.69 57.76 37.18
C GLN A 669 -21.89 56.62 37.84
N LEU A 670 -20.94 56.95 38.72
CA LEU A 670 -20.24 55.95 39.53
C LEU A 670 -21.11 55.44 40.68
N LEU A 671 -21.94 56.29 41.27
CA LEU A 671 -22.85 55.90 42.34
C LEU A 671 -24.04 55.07 41.84
N ASP A 672 -24.29 54.98 40.53
CA ASP A 672 -25.21 53.98 39.95
C ASP A 672 -24.76 52.54 40.27
N PHE A 673 -23.46 52.31 40.50
CA PHE A 673 -22.95 51.04 40.96
C PHE A 673 -23.17 50.85 42.46
N SER A 674 -23.37 49.60 42.89
CA SER A 674 -23.54 49.30 44.32
C SER A 674 -22.25 49.55 45.12
N ASP A 675 -22.40 49.95 46.37
CA ASP A 675 -21.28 50.20 47.28
C ASP A 675 -20.35 48.98 47.40
N GLU A 676 -20.92 47.78 47.35
CA GLU A 676 -20.16 46.52 47.38
C GLU A 676 -19.32 46.31 46.11
N GLN A 677 -19.87 46.61 44.93
CA GLN A 677 -19.14 46.47 43.66
C GLN A 677 -17.93 47.41 43.61
N LEU A 678 -18.13 48.68 43.97
CA LEU A 678 -17.07 49.69 43.99
C LEU A 678 -16.01 49.33 45.03
N PHE A 679 -16.42 49.03 46.26
CA PHE A 679 -15.50 48.65 47.33
C PHE A 679 -14.66 47.43 46.94
N ARG A 680 -15.31 46.36 46.46
CA ARG A 680 -14.63 45.13 46.05
C ARG A 680 -13.62 45.39 44.94
N TYR A 681 -13.97 46.22 43.96
CA TYR A 681 -13.06 46.56 42.86
C TYR A 681 -11.77 47.23 43.35
N PHE A 682 -11.88 48.33 44.09
CA PHE A 682 -10.69 49.04 44.58
C PHE A 682 -9.88 48.19 45.56
N ARG A 683 -10.54 47.46 46.45
CA ARG A 683 -9.87 46.56 47.40
C ARG A 683 -9.03 45.49 46.71
N GLU A 684 -9.59 44.82 45.70
CA GLU A 684 -8.90 43.73 45.01
C GLU A 684 -7.81 44.22 44.05
N VAL A 685 -7.92 45.42 43.48
CA VAL A 685 -6.93 45.95 42.53
C VAL A 685 -5.77 46.69 43.20
N ILE A 686 -6.02 47.44 44.29
CA ILE A 686 -5.04 48.35 44.91
C ILE A 686 -4.17 47.65 45.98
N ARG A 687 -4.35 46.34 46.24
CA ARG A 687 -3.71 45.52 47.30
C ARG A 687 -2.46 46.15 47.95
N GLU A 688 -2.48 46.24 49.29
CA GLU A 688 -1.46 46.86 50.16
C GLU A 688 -0.03 46.31 49.93
N ASN A 689 0.62 46.73 48.85
CA ASN A 689 2.04 46.54 48.67
C ASN A 689 2.73 47.85 49.07
N ASN A 690 3.12 47.89 50.35
CA ASN A 690 4.06 48.84 50.97
C ASN A 690 3.77 50.34 50.76
N GLY A 691 2.96 50.90 51.67
CA GLY A 691 3.02 52.31 52.06
C GLY A 691 1.83 53.19 51.64
N ASN A 692 1.01 53.58 52.62
CA ASN A 692 0.12 54.76 52.65
C ASN A 692 -1.01 54.93 51.62
N ASN A 693 -1.26 54.00 50.70
CA ASN A 693 -2.40 54.12 49.81
C ASN A 693 -3.70 53.76 50.52
N MET A 694 -4.34 54.76 51.13
CA MET A 694 -5.68 54.64 51.71
C MET A 694 -6.64 54.18 50.61
N ILE A 695 -7.31 53.04 50.83
CA ILE A 695 -8.32 52.50 49.91
C ILE A 695 -9.67 53.05 50.34
N ILE A 696 -10.52 53.41 49.39
CA ILE A 696 -11.88 53.82 49.69
C ILE A 696 -12.64 52.70 50.43
N SER A 697 -13.16 53.03 51.61
CA SER A 697 -13.96 52.09 52.41
C SER A 697 -15.42 52.09 51.96
N LYS A 698 -16.16 51.03 52.31
CA LYS A 698 -17.62 50.99 52.11
C LYS A 698 -18.32 52.18 52.76
N ASN A 699 -17.91 52.56 53.98
CA ASN A 699 -18.44 53.73 54.69
C ASN A 699 -18.13 55.04 53.95
N ASN A 700 -16.95 55.15 53.33
CA ASN A 700 -16.61 56.34 52.54
C ASN A 700 -17.53 56.45 51.31
N ILE A 701 -17.82 55.33 50.62
CA ILE A 701 -18.73 55.31 49.47
C ILE A 701 -20.16 55.68 49.91
N THR A 702 -20.66 55.10 51.00
CA THR A 702 -21.98 55.47 51.54
C THR A 702 -22.01 56.96 51.92
N THR A 703 -20.95 57.48 52.52
CA THR A 703 -20.85 58.93 52.82
C THR A 703 -20.86 59.78 51.54
N LEU A 704 -20.16 59.36 50.48
CA LEU A 704 -20.19 60.07 49.19
C LEU A 704 -21.60 60.06 48.59
N ARG A 705 -22.32 58.94 48.71
CA ARG A 705 -23.71 58.80 48.27
C ARG A 705 -24.63 59.73 49.05
N ASP A 706 -24.50 59.77 50.37
CA ASP A 706 -25.28 60.67 51.22
C ASP A 706 -25.01 62.14 50.91
N LEU A 707 -23.74 62.51 50.71
CA LEU A 707 -23.37 63.89 50.35
C LEU A 707 -23.87 64.30 48.96
N TYR A 708 -23.85 63.38 48.00
CA TYR A 708 -24.42 63.63 46.67
C TYR A 708 -25.95 63.79 46.74
N ASN A 709 -26.63 62.90 47.47
CA ASN A 709 -28.07 62.96 47.65
C ASN A 709 -28.50 64.23 48.42
N ASP A 710 -27.73 64.65 49.43
CA ASP A 710 -27.97 65.92 50.15
C ASP A 710 -27.80 67.13 49.23
N PHE A 711 -26.79 67.13 48.36
CA PHE A 711 -26.64 68.17 47.33
C PHE A 711 -27.84 68.25 46.38
N GLU A 712 -28.27 67.10 45.84
CA GLU A 712 -29.41 67.03 44.92
C GLU A 712 -30.70 67.48 45.63
N LEU A 713 -30.91 67.01 46.86
CA LEU A 713 -32.04 67.41 47.70
C LEU A 713 -32.02 68.91 47.98
N GLN A 714 -30.87 69.50 48.32
CA GLN A 714 -30.75 70.93 48.58
C GLN A 714 -31.07 71.79 47.36
N LEU A 715 -30.59 71.41 46.17
CA LEU A 715 -30.95 72.11 44.93
C LEU A 715 -32.45 72.02 44.64
N ASN A 716 -33.06 70.85 44.83
CA ASN A 716 -34.50 70.66 44.66
C ASN A 716 -35.30 71.49 45.68
N GLN A 717 -34.91 71.49 46.96
CA GLN A 717 -35.53 72.29 48.02
C GLN A 717 -35.48 73.79 47.73
N LEU A 718 -34.33 74.29 47.28
CA LEU A 718 -34.17 75.69 46.89
C LEU A 718 -35.04 76.03 45.68
N LEU A 719 -35.04 75.20 44.64
CA LEU A 719 -35.83 75.41 43.44
C LEU A 719 -37.33 75.43 43.76
N ASP A 720 -37.81 74.48 44.57
CA ASP A 720 -39.20 74.38 45.01
C ASP A 720 -39.59 75.56 45.90
N PHE A 721 -38.70 76.00 46.79
CA PHE A 721 -38.91 77.18 47.62
C PHE A 721 -39.09 78.43 46.76
N TYR A 722 -38.18 78.69 45.83
CA TYR A 722 -38.25 79.89 45.00
C TYR A 722 -39.47 79.87 44.08
N ASN A 723 -39.75 78.74 43.43
CA ASN A 723 -40.92 78.62 42.54
C ASN A 723 -42.25 78.63 43.31
N GLY A 724 -42.33 78.01 44.48
CA GLY A 724 -43.58 77.84 45.22
C GLY A 724 -43.92 78.98 46.18
N PHE A 725 -42.91 79.58 46.82
CA PHE A 725 -43.10 80.50 47.95
C PHE A 725 -42.61 81.93 47.66
N CYS A 726 -41.83 82.15 46.59
CA CYS A 726 -41.30 83.47 46.23
C CYS A 726 -41.78 84.01 44.88
N SER A 727 -42.65 83.30 44.16
CA SER A 727 -43.11 83.66 42.80
C SER A 727 -44.22 84.72 42.72
N ASP A 728 -44.56 85.38 43.83
CA ASP A 728 -45.53 86.47 43.81
C ASP A 728 -44.98 87.67 43.03
N SER A 729 -45.81 88.37 42.26
CA SER A 729 -45.38 89.43 41.36
C SER A 729 -44.73 90.63 42.06
N LYS A 730 -44.93 90.78 43.37
CA LYS A 730 -44.26 91.81 44.18
C LYS A 730 -42.82 91.49 44.58
N VAL A 731 -42.37 90.24 44.38
CA VAL A 731 -41.01 89.79 44.71
C VAL A 731 -40.12 90.00 43.48
N THR A 732 -39.22 90.97 43.55
CA THR A 732 -38.55 91.47 42.33
C THR A 732 -37.27 90.72 41.97
N ASP A 733 -36.61 90.06 42.92
CA ASP A 733 -35.30 89.44 42.77
C ASP A 733 -35.32 87.90 42.60
N VAL A 734 -36.47 87.24 42.74
CA VAL A 734 -36.60 85.76 42.71
C VAL A 734 -36.06 85.11 41.43
N ASN A 735 -36.18 85.77 40.28
CA ASN A 735 -35.68 85.25 39.01
C ASN A 735 -34.15 85.07 39.00
N HIS A 736 -33.42 85.89 39.76
CA HIS A 736 -31.96 85.72 39.91
C HIS A 736 -31.62 84.44 40.67
N TYR A 737 -32.39 84.12 41.72
CA TYR A 737 -32.24 82.89 42.50
C TYR A 737 -32.60 81.63 41.71
N ILE A 738 -33.74 81.63 41.01
CA ILE A 738 -34.15 80.49 40.17
C ILE A 738 -33.11 80.22 39.07
N ARG A 739 -32.60 81.29 38.43
CA ARG A 739 -31.58 81.15 37.38
C ARG A 739 -30.29 80.56 37.92
N ASP A 740 -29.82 80.99 39.10
CA ASP A 740 -28.59 80.46 39.71
C ASP A 740 -28.72 78.96 40.04
N VAL A 741 -29.84 78.55 40.68
CA VAL A 741 -30.09 77.12 40.97
C VAL A 741 -30.15 76.28 39.69
N ARG A 742 -30.86 76.75 38.65
CA ARG A 742 -30.91 76.04 37.36
C ARG A 742 -29.54 75.96 36.69
N GLN A 743 -28.75 77.04 36.73
CA GLN A 743 -27.39 77.02 36.21
C GLN A 743 -26.52 76.01 36.96
N ARG A 744 -26.64 75.90 38.29
CA ARG A 744 -25.92 74.89 39.08
C ARG A 744 -26.34 73.46 38.76
N MET A 745 -27.64 73.24 38.49
CA MET A 745 -28.16 71.94 38.04
C MET A 745 -27.68 71.58 36.63
N GLU A 746 -27.61 72.55 35.71
CA GLU A 746 -27.17 72.32 34.31
C GLU A 746 -25.64 72.17 34.18
N HIS A 747 -24.86 72.78 35.06
CA HIS A 747 -23.39 72.78 35.02
C HIS A 747 -22.76 71.88 36.09
N THR A 748 -23.44 70.81 36.51
CA THR A 748 -22.90 69.80 37.43
C THR A 748 -21.57 69.21 36.95
N ASP A 749 -21.36 69.24 35.63
CA ASP A 749 -20.18 68.71 34.95
C ASP A 749 -18.91 69.55 35.18
N ASN A 750 -19.02 70.75 35.74
CA ASN A 750 -17.88 71.63 35.98
C ASN A 750 -17.55 71.79 37.47
N ILE A 751 -18.28 71.07 38.33
CA ILE A 751 -18.25 71.26 39.78
C ILE A 751 -17.87 69.93 40.42
N SER A 752 -16.94 69.99 41.38
CA SER A 752 -16.54 68.83 42.18
C SER A 752 -17.28 68.79 43.52
N LEU A 753 -17.45 67.60 44.11
CA LEU A 753 -18.08 67.46 45.42
C LEU A 753 -17.38 68.32 46.49
N ARG A 754 -16.06 68.42 46.46
CA ARG A 754 -15.27 69.24 47.38
C ARG A 754 -15.64 70.73 47.30
N GLN A 755 -15.94 71.23 46.11
CA GLN A 755 -16.38 72.61 45.93
C GLN A 755 -17.80 72.81 46.48
N VAL A 756 -18.71 71.85 46.31
CA VAL A 756 -20.06 71.91 46.90
C VAL A 756 -20.04 71.98 48.42
N LEU A 757 -19.04 71.34 49.04
CA LEU A 757 -18.88 71.31 50.50
C LEU A 757 -18.30 72.61 51.09
N THR A 758 -17.85 73.56 50.27
CA THR A 758 -17.38 74.86 50.79
C THR A 758 -18.56 75.80 51.05
N GLN A 759 -18.43 76.63 52.09
CA GLN A 759 -19.45 77.63 52.41
C GLN A 759 -19.65 78.62 51.25
N ASP A 760 -18.58 78.96 50.54
CA ASP A 760 -18.62 79.89 49.40
C ASP A 760 -19.55 79.42 48.26
N TYR A 761 -19.68 78.11 48.06
CA TYR A 761 -20.56 77.58 47.02
C TYR A 761 -22.01 77.98 47.29
N TRP A 762 -22.47 77.86 48.54
CA TRP A 762 -23.84 78.14 48.94
C TRP A 762 -24.08 79.58 49.39
N ALA A 763 -23.06 80.43 49.42
CA ALA A 763 -23.13 81.80 49.95
C ALA A 763 -24.29 82.63 49.36
N PHE A 764 -24.60 82.45 48.06
CA PHE A 764 -25.73 83.12 47.41
C PHE A 764 -27.10 82.69 47.95
N HIS A 765 -27.23 81.44 48.39
CA HIS A 765 -28.46 80.83 48.88
C HIS A 765 -28.51 80.67 50.40
N GLU A 766 -27.44 81.00 51.12
CA GLU A 766 -27.26 80.72 52.55
C GLU A 766 -28.45 81.20 53.40
N LYS A 767 -28.90 82.43 53.17
CA LYS A 767 -30.04 83.04 53.86
C LYS A 767 -31.39 82.42 53.49
N SER A 768 -31.47 81.64 52.41
CA SER A 768 -32.69 80.95 51.99
C SER A 768 -32.75 79.49 52.42
N LEU A 769 -31.59 78.84 52.65
CA LEU A 769 -31.50 77.38 52.84
C LEU A 769 -32.40 76.85 53.95
N GLN A 770 -32.37 77.45 55.14
CA GLN A 770 -33.15 76.93 56.27
C GLN A 770 -34.66 77.04 56.02
N SER A 771 -35.09 78.15 55.44
CA SER A 771 -36.51 78.37 55.10
C SER A 771 -36.95 77.51 53.94
N ALA A 772 -36.08 77.25 52.96
CA ALA A 772 -36.34 76.31 51.87
C ALA A 772 -36.54 74.88 52.40
N ARG A 773 -35.69 74.41 53.33
CA ARG A 773 -35.85 73.11 54.00
C ARG A 773 -37.18 73.01 54.74
N ASN A 774 -37.47 73.98 55.61
CA ASN A 774 -38.71 73.98 56.40
C ASN A 774 -39.95 74.05 55.50
N CYS A 775 -39.93 74.88 54.46
CA CYS A 775 -41.02 74.98 53.50
C CYS A 775 -41.19 73.69 52.71
N TYR A 776 -40.10 73.02 52.32
CA TYR A 776 -40.15 71.75 51.59
C TYR A 776 -40.82 70.66 52.43
N GLU A 777 -40.44 70.52 53.70
CA GLU A 777 -41.05 69.56 54.63
C GLU A 777 -42.53 69.84 54.90
N LEU A 778 -42.90 71.11 55.10
CA LEU A 778 -44.27 71.50 55.45
C LEU A 778 -45.18 71.71 54.23
N ASN A 779 -44.62 71.70 53.02
CA ASN A 779 -45.32 72.02 51.77
C ASN A 779 -46.55 71.14 51.55
N GLU A 780 -46.50 69.87 51.94
CA GLU A 780 -47.60 68.94 51.74
C GLU A 780 -48.85 69.28 52.55
N THR A 781 -48.72 70.13 53.57
CA THR A 781 -49.84 70.48 54.45
C THR A 781 -50.62 71.69 53.92
N LEU A 782 -51.91 71.48 53.64
CA LEU A 782 -52.80 72.55 53.15
C LEU A 782 -52.88 73.73 54.14
N ILE A 783 -52.80 73.43 55.44
CA ILE A 783 -52.84 74.42 56.52
C ILE A 783 -51.64 75.37 56.42
N PHE A 784 -50.42 74.84 56.28
CA PHE A 784 -49.22 75.66 56.13
C PHE A 784 -49.28 76.55 54.88
N ARG A 785 -49.69 75.98 53.74
CA ARG A 785 -49.84 76.74 52.48
C ARG A 785 -50.84 77.90 52.61
N ASN A 786 -51.96 77.67 53.29
CA ASN A 786 -52.97 78.71 53.52
C ASN A 786 -52.43 79.83 54.42
N ILE A 787 -51.79 79.47 55.54
CA ILE A 787 -51.16 80.45 56.45
C ILE A 787 -50.11 81.25 55.69
N PHE A 788 -49.23 80.59 54.94
CA PHE A 788 -48.21 81.26 54.15
C PHE A 788 -48.82 82.28 53.17
N ARG A 789 -49.83 81.87 52.38
CA ARG A 789 -50.48 82.73 51.40
C ARG A 789 -51.15 83.94 52.03
N THR A 790 -51.84 83.76 53.15
CA THR A 790 -52.48 84.87 53.88
C THR A 790 -51.45 85.85 54.45
N ASN A 791 -50.36 85.35 55.05
CA ASN A 791 -49.32 86.22 55.60
C ASN A 791 -48.55 86.92 54.48
N LEU A 792 -48.27 86.24 53.36
CA LEU A 792 -47.63 86.85 52.21
C LEU A 792 -48.49 87.98 51.65
N GLN A 793 -49.81 87.80 51.48
CA GLN A 793 -50.69 88.87 50.97
C GLN A 793 -50.72 90.11 51.89
N ASN A 794 -50.70 89.89 53.21
CA ASN A 794 -50.81 90.95 54.20
C ASN A 794 -49.48 91.67 54.51
N ASP A 795 -48.34 91.06 54.19
CA ASP A 795 -47.02 91.65 54.44
C ASP A 795 -46.53 92.44 53.21
N ALA A 796 -46.71 93.76 53.24
CA ALA A 796 -46.26 94.67 52.18
C ALA A 796 -44.72 94.76 52.08
N ALA A 797 -43.96 94.40 53.12
CA ALA A 797 -42.51 94.45 53.13
C ALA A 797 -41.84 93.21 52.50
N ALA A 798 -42.62 92.16 52.20
CA ALA A 798 -42.17 90.95 51.51
C ALA A 798 -41.96 91.15 50.00
N THR A 799 -41.01 92.01 49.62
CA THR A 799 -40.71 92.39 48.23
C THR A 799 -39.42 91.79 47.66
N ASN A 800 -38.67 91.04 48.48
CA ASN A 800 -37.47 90.31 48.04
C ASN A 800 -37.36 88.94 48.72
N VAL A 801 -36.57 88.04 48.12
CA VAL A 801 -36.40 86.64 48.56
C VAL A 801 -35.80 86.57 49.97
N GLU A 802 -34.81 87.40 50.27
CA GLU A 802 -34.16 87.41 51.59
C GLU A 802 -35.16 87.72 52.70
N TYR A 803 -36.04 88.71 52.51
CA TYR A 803 -37.08 89.06 53.48
C TYR A 803 -38.08 87.91 53.66
N ILE A 804 -38.51 87.28 52.56
CA ILE A 804 -39.41 86.13 52.64
C ILE A 804 -38.76 85.00 53.44
N ALA A 805 -37.51 84.65 53.12
CA ALA A 805 -36.81 83.58 53.79
C ALA A 805 -36.48 83.89 55.26
N GLN A 806 -36.01 85.08 55.61
CA GLN A 806 -35.49 85.39 56.94
C GLN A 806 -36.51 85.99 57.91
N LYS A 807 -37.62 86.53 57.40
CA LYS A 807 -38.66 87.18 58.23
C LYS A 807 -40.01 86.51 58.08
N LEU A 808 -40.53 86.41 56.87
CA LEU A 808 -41.89 85.91 56.64
C LEU A 808 -42.03 84.42 56.97
N VAL A 809 -41.15 83.57 56.44
CA VAL A 809 -41.22 82.12 56.65
C VAL A 809 -41.11 81.74 58.13
N PRO A 810 -40.17 82.27 58.93
CA PRO A 810 -40.12 82.00 60.37
C PRO A 810 -41.43 82.33 61.10
N ILE A 811 -42.05 83.48 60.80
CA ILE A 811 -43.34 83.88 61.38
C ILE A 811 -44.45 82.93 60.97
N VAL A 812 -44.46 82.50 59.70
CA VAL A 812 -45.45 81.54 59.19
C VAL A 812 -45.30 80.18 59.87
N ILE A 813 -44.07 79.72 60.08
CA ILE A 813 -43.78 78.45 60.77
C ILE A 813 -44.23 78.51 62.23
N GLU A 814 -43.94 79.60 62.94
CA GLU A 814 -44.40 79.79 64.33
C GLU A 814 -45.93 79.73 64.40
N LYS A 815 -46.64 80.48 63.54
CA LYS A 815 -48.10 80.44 63.45
C LYS A 815 -48.64 79.06 63.10
N TYR A 816 -47.97 78.33 62.22
CA TYR A 816 -48.35 76.97 61.85
C TYR A 816 -48.26 76.03 63.06
N TYR A 817 -47.16 76.07 63.81
CA TYR A 817 -47.01 75.24 65.00
C TYR A 817 -47.96 75.64 66.13
N ASP A 818 -48.23 76.94 66.33
CA ASP A 818 -49.25 77.42 67.28
C ASP A 818 -50.63 76.85 66.94
N ILE A 819 -50.99 76.85 65.65
CA ILE A 819 -52.24 76.27 65.16
C ILE A 819 -52.24 74.75 65.36
N CYS A 820 -51.15 74.06 65.05
CA CYS A 820 -51.04 72.62 65.29
C CYS A 820 -51.15 72.26 66.79
N GLU A 821 -50.58 73.07 67.69
CA GLU A 821 -50.76 72.88 69.13
C GLU A 821 -52.19 73.13 69.57
N SER A 822 -52.88 74.10 68.95
CA SER A 822 -54.29 74.37 69.25
C SER A 822 -55.22 73.20 68.89
N PHE A 823 -54.82 72.33 67.95
CA PHE A 823 -55.52 71.09 67.59
C PHE A 823 -55.12 69.86 68.43
N LYS A 824 -54.07 69.95 69.27
CA LYS A 824 -53.66 68.87 70.20
C LYS A 824 -54.36 68.95 71.57
N LYS A 825 -54.99 70.08 71.88
CA LYS A 825 -55.91 70.24 73.01
C LYS A 825 -57.33 69.89 72.56
#